data_AF-A0A3Q9KUM6-F1
#
_entry.id   AF-A0A3Q9KUM6-F1
#
_cell.length_a   1.000
_cell.length_b   1.000
_cell.length_c   1.000
_cell.angle_alpha   90.00
_cell.angle_beta   90.00
_cell.angle_gamma   90.00
#
_symmetry.space_group_name_H-M   'P 1'
#
loop_
_entity.id
_entity.type
_entity.pdbx_description
1 polymer ?
#
loop_
_entity_poly.entity_id
_entity_poly.type
_entity_poly.pdbx_seq_one_letter_code
_entity_poly.pdbx_strand_id
1 'polypeptide(L)'
;MDTAAVRALMEDQLRLSRRLRARVAELEDAAHAPVAVVGMGLRLPPAINSPEAYWEFLRGTDSALSGIPADRPGLRAVHDPSPGRLGRSYVDRAAFLTSIADFDAGFFGISRREARLLDPQQRMLLETSWEALERAGIAVRRADRLDVGIYLGMMTSEYSERNEDRSDTSRIDPYYITGGGLSFGAGRVSHLLGFSGPVMGVETACSSSMTTLHLAVQGLRRRECRYALAAGANLLLSGSLMVSLCQTRALAPDGRSKSFLATADGYGRGEGVGVVALMRLDAAEREGRPVLAVIRGTAVNHDGAASGLTAPNGPAQQEVIRAALADARISPADIGYVEAHGTGTVLGDPIEIGALDGVLGAAVRRRGTPLSIGSVKSRLGHLEGASGIASVMKTVLMLEHGVIPAAADPADGDLNPHIDWERLAFDVPRHHAPWPAELPRRVAGVNSFGMSGTNVHAVLETYEPPATATAPAPARLRRPELLVLSAKDPSALDHLADRIGALLRTADDARIADVCHTLRAGRAPFPYRLAVVATGARELAEALADRRAQILSTAAAGEPPRRITLRAEGPPDALAAVIAELTAAHPLLRDGQAPPAASPGHPAETLRALLTRLGVPTSPSDGPRPETTGGPGRQTADGPGRQTADRPAQDTEDQPAPDAAHGVARIELSWEAHGRRTTLPLAGPRPQDAPELLATALAALFTAGADPRLAPLAAPGAHFVADLPTYPFRPTRYWIDEPRDTARTGPATGTATGVPLPDSLAPEPLTRHLFDVLGDVLQADDLDPGLSFLDVGGDSFLSTLFITRVEEHFEVGMTAGELSLDLPLRDLLGKLAESIAATAEAGQEVGA
;
A
#
# COMPACT_ATOMS: atom_id res chain seq x y z
N MET A 1 -65.28 -15.25 -21.71
CA MET A 1 -63.95 -14.73 -21.31
C MET A 1 -63.45 -13.84 -22.42
N ASP A 2 -63.00 -12.64 -22.09
CA ASP A 2 -62.36 -11.76 -23.08
C ASP A 2 -60.95 -12.26 -23.40
N THR A 3 -60.75 -12.73 -24.63
CA THR A 3 -59.48 -13.24 -25.13
C THR A 3 -58.41 -12.15 -25.27
N ALA A 4 -58.78 -10.87 -25.37
CA ALA A 4 -57.83 -9.76 -25.35
C ALA A 4 -57.30 -9.50 -23.93
N ALA A 5 -58.18 -9.40 -22.93
CA ALA A 5 -57.78 -9.28 -21.52
C ALA A 5 -56.92 -10.46 -21.05
N VAL A 6 -57.26 -11.70 -21.42
CA VAL A 6 -56.44 -12.88 -21.10
C VAL A 6 -55.06 -12.80 -21.78
N ARG A 7 -54.99 -12.37 -23.05
CA ARG A 7 -53.69 -12.18 -23.74
C ARG A 7 -52.84 -11.11 -23.08
N ALA A 8 -53.40 -9.95 -22.75
CA ALA A 8 -52.69 -8.87 -22.08
C ALA A 8 -52.13 -9.32 -20.72
N LEU A 9 -52.93 -10.04 -19.94
CA LEU A 9 -52.49 -10.64 -18.67
C LEU A 9 -51.35 -11.64 -18.87
N MET A 10 -51.43 -12.52 -19.87
CA MET A 10 -50.36 -13.46 -20.20
C MET A 10 -49.06 -12.75 -20.65
N GLU A 11 -49.16 -11.69 -21.44
CA GLU A 11 -48.00 -10.88 -21.83
C GLU A 11 -47.35 -10.19 -20.62
N ASP A 12 -48.14 -9.65 -19.69
CA ASP A 12 -47.61 -9.03 -18.47
C ASP A 12 -46.99 -10.06 -17.52
N GLN A 13 -47.58 -11.26 -17.39
CA GLN A 13 -46.97 -12.36 -16.66
C GLN A 13 -45.65 -12.81 -17.30
N LEU A 14 -45.56 -12.85 -18.64
CA LEU A 14 -44.30 -13.13 -19.34
C LEU A 14 -43.26 -12.01 -19.16
N ARG A 15 -43.68 -10.73 -19.20
CA ARG A 15 -42.81 -9.58 -18.92
C ARG A 15 -42.27 -9.62 -17.49
N LEU A 16 -43.13 -9.88 -16.50
CA LEU A 16 -42.75 -10.03 -15.09
C LEU A 16 -41.82 -11.23 -14.88
N SER A 17 -42.15 -12.39 -15.43
CA SER A 17 -41.32 -13.61 -15.33
C SER A 17 -39.91 -13.39 -15.91
N ARG A 18 -39.79 -12.70 -17.05
CA ARG A 18 -38.49 -12.32 -17.62
C ARG A 18 -37.71 -11.37 -16.70
N ARG A 19 -38.36 -10.33 -16.15
CA ARG A 19 -37.72 -9.39 -15.20
C ARG A 19 -37.24 -10.09 -13.92
N LEU A 20 -38.06 -10.98 -13.35
CA LEU A 20 -37.69 -11.74 -12.16
C LEU A 20 -36.52 -12.69 -12.43
N ARG A 21 -36.53 -13.42 -13.56
CA ARG A 21 -35.40 -14.29 -13.96
C ARG A 21 -34.12 -13.50 -14.19
N ALA A 22 -34.19 -12.35 -14.86
CA ALA A 22 -33.04 -11.46 -15.05
C ALA A 22 -32.50 -10.95 -13.70
N ARG A 23 -33.37 -10.59 -12.76
CA ARG A 23 -32.95 -10.14 -11.42
C ARG A 23 -32.36 -11.28 -10.57
N VAL A 24 -32.87 -12.50 -10.69
CA VAL A 24 -32.28 -13.67 -10.03
C VAL A 24 -30.88 -13.94 -10.59
N ALA A 25 -30.72 -13.97 -11.91
CA ALA A 25 -29.41 -14.16 -12.55
C ALA A 25 -28.40 -13.06 -12.16
N GLU A 26 -28.82 -11.79 -12.11
CA GLU A 26 -27.99 -10.66 -11.65
C GLU A 26 -27.53 -10.84 -10.19
N LEU A 27 -28.39 -11.37 -9.32
CA LEU A 27 -28.07 -11.64 -7.91
C LEU A 27 -27.16 -12.87 -7.76
N GLU A 28 -27.37 -13.92 -8.54
CA GLU A 28 -26.50 -15.11 -8.60
C GLU A 28 -25.09 -14.74 -9.11
N ASP A 29 -24.99 -13.93 -10.18
CA ASP A 29 -23.71 -13.45 -10.70
C ASP A 29 -23.02 -12.47 -9.74
N ALA A 30 -23.77 -11.68 -8.97
CA ALA A 30 -23.19 -10.86 -7.90
C ALA A 30 -22.67 -11.71 -6.72
N ALA A 31 -23.40 -12.78 -6.34
CA ALA A 31 -23.02 -13.70 -5.27
C ALA A 31 -21.79 -14.54 -5.62
N HIS A 32 -21.60 -14.88 -6.90
CA HIS A 32 -20.45 -15.61 -7.45
C HIS A 32 -19.54 -14.71 -8.30
N ALA A 33 -19.47 -13.41 -7.98
CA ALA A 33 -18.63 -12.49 -8.73
C ALA A 33 -17.14 -12.84 -8.51
N PRO A 34 -16.34 -12.96 -9.60
CA PRO A 34 -14.91 -13.24 -9.50
C PRO A 34 -14.15 -12.07 -8.86
N VAL A 35 -13.10 -12.41 -8.09
CA VAL A 35 -12.24 -11.45 -7.38
C VAL A 35 -10.83 -11.50 -7.97
N ALA A 36 -10.35 -10.37 -8.46
CA ALA A 36 -8.98 -10.20 -8.95
C ALA A 36 -8.00 -10.08 -7.77
N VAL A 37 -6.87 -10.79 -7.85
CA VAL A 37 -5.66 -10.46 -7.10
C VAL A 37 -4.95 -9.35 -7.87
N VAL A 38 -4.88 -8.16 -7.27
CA VAL A 38 -4.35 -6.95 -7.92
C VAL A 38 -2.99 -6.51 -7.38
N GLY A 39 -2.50 -7.11 -6.29
CA GLY A 39 -1.18 -6.79 -5.74
C GLY A 39 -0.78 -7.71 -4.60
N MET A 40 0.51 -7.79 -4.32
CA MET A 40 1.07 -8.65 -3.27
C MET A 40 2.22 -7.94 -2.52
N GLY A 41 2.28 -8.10 -1.20
CA GLY A 41 3.39 -7.66 -0.35
C GLY A 41 3.72 -8.74 0.66
N LEU A 42 5.01 -9.04 0.86
CA LEU A 42 5.42 -10.20 1.65
C LEU A 42 6.80 -10.06 2.31
N ARG A 43 6.98 -10.83 3.38
CA ARG A 43 8.25 -11.12 4.05
C ARG A 43 8.25 -12.62 4.36
N LEU A 44 9.06 -13.41 3.66
CA LEU A 44 9.16 -14.87 3.80
C LEU A 44 10.63 -15.30 4.05
N PRO A 45 10.87 -16.39 4.80
CA PRO A 45 12.21 -16.91 5.07
C PRO A 45 13.01 -17.28 3.81
N PRO A 46 14.35 -17.13 3.81
CA PRO A 46 15.14 -16.47 4.84
C PRO A 46 15.05 -14.93 4.74
N ALA A 47 15.11 -14.38 3.52
CA ALA A 47 15.18 -12.95 3.24
C ALA A 47 14.33 -12.54 2.01
N ILE A 48 13.27 -13.30 1.73
CA ILE A 48 12.39 -13.08 0.58
C ILE A 48 11.46 -11.91 0.91
N ASN A 49 11.61 -10.78 0.22
CA ASN A 49 10.87 -9.54 0.50
C ASN A 49 10.02 -9.05 -0.68
N SER A 50 9.89 -9.85 -1.74
CA SER A 50 9.04 -9.52 -2.90
C SER A 50 8.48 -10.78 -3.60
N PRO A 51 7.38 -10.66 -4.36
CA PRO A 51 6.86 -11.75 -5.21
C PRO A 51 7.90 -12.30 -6.19
N GLU A 52 8.72 -11.42 -6.77
CA GLU A 52 9.79 -11.77 -7.71
C GLU A 52 10.88 -12.61 -7.02
N ALA A 53 11.31 -12.20 -5.81
CA ALA A 53 12.25 -12.98 -4.99
C ALA A 53 11.66 -14.33 -4.55
N TYR A 54 10.34 -14.38 -4.30
CA TYR A 54 9.64 -15.61 -3.96
C TYR A 54 9.56 -16.56 -5.16
N TRP A 55 9.35 -16.02 -6.37
CA TRP A 55 9.38 -16.81 -7.60
C TRP A 55 10.75 -17.42 -7.88
N GLU A 56 11.83 -16.66 -7.75
CA GLU A 56 13.18 -17.23 -7.92
C GLU A 56 13.52 -18.26 -6.83
N PHE A 57 13.06 -18.07 -5.59
CA PHE A 57 13.14 -19.12 -4.58
C PHE A 57 12.37 -20.38 -5.01
N LEU A 58 11.12 -20.25 -5.46
CA LEU A 58 10.29 -21.36 -5.94
C LEU A 58 10.92 -22.08 -7.16
N ARG A 59 11.68 -21.36 -8.00
CA ARG A 59 12.46 -21.91 -9.13
C ARG A 59 13.75 -22.63 -8.74
N GLY A 60 14.32 -22.35 -7.56
CA GLY A 60 15.45 -23.12 -7.01
C GLY A 60 15.00 -24.47 -6.40
N THR A 61 15.92 -25.16 -5.73
CA THR A 61 15.62 -26.32 -4.87
C THR A 61 15.86 -26.04 -3.37
N ASP A 62 16.39 -24.86 -3.03
CA ASP A 62 16.76 -24.49 -1.66
C ASP A 62 15.60 -24.58 -0.64
N SER A 63 15.95 -24.86 0.61
CA SER A 63 15.06 -24.81 1.76
C SER A 63 15.42 -23.61 2.64
N ALA A 64 14.42 -22.91 3.18
CA ALA A 64 14.62 -21.83 4.12
C ALA A 64 14.90 -22.30 5.57
N LEU A 65 15.04 -23.61 5.79
CA LEU A 65 15.24 -24.22 7.11
C LEU A 65 16.62 -23.92 7.69
N SER A 66 16.67 -23.08 8.72
CA SER A 66 17.88 -22.72 9.47
C SER A 66 17.79 -23.19 10.94
N GLY A 67 18.90 -23.04 11.69
CA GLY A 67 18.88 -23.22 13.14
C GLY A 67 18.37 -21.96 13.86
N ILE A 68 17.85 -22.11 15.08
CA ILE A 68 17.28 -20.98 15.86
C ILE A 68 18.26 -19.78 15.94
N PRO A 69 17.89 -18.59 15.42
CA PRO A 69 18.73 -17.40 15.42
C PRO A 69 19.20 -16.96 16.82
N ALA A 70 20.37 -16.31 16.88
CA ALA A 70 20.98 -15.87 18.14
C ALA A 70 20.14 -14.85 18.91
N ASP A 71 19.36 -14.03 18.20
CA ASP A 71 18.42 -13.03 18.72
C ASP A 71 17.05 -13.63 19.10
N ARG A 72 16.90 -14.96 19.15
CA ARG A 72 15.74 -15.68 19.71
C ARG A 72 16.11 -16.45 21.00
N PRO A 73 16.61 -15.81 22.08
CA PRO A 73 17.13 -16.51 23.26
C PRO A 73 16.08 -17.39 23.96
N GLY A 74 14.80 -17.02 23.95
CA GLY A 74 13.71 -17.82 24.53
C GLY A 74 13.51 -19.18 23.86
N LEU A 75 13.58 -19.25 22.53
CA LEU A 75 13.55 -20.50 21.78
C LEU A 75 14.80 -21.35 22.04
N ARG A 76 15.99 -20.73 22.09
CA ARG A 76 17.25 -21.43 22.38
C ARG A 76 17.28 -22.02 23.79
N ALA A 77 16.71 -21.32 24.77
CA ALA A 77 16.73 -21.72 26.18
C ALA A 77 15.91 -23.00 26.48
N VAL A 78 14.90 -23.32 25.66
CA VAL A 78 14.05 -24.52 25.85
C VAL A 78 14.53 -25.76 25.10
N HIS A 79 15.58 -25.67 24.27
CA HIS A 79 16.07 -26.83 23.52
C HIS A 79 16.73 -27.89 24.42
N ASP A 80 16.37 -29.16 24.21
CA ASP A 80 17.09 -30.36 24.66
C ASP A 80 16.78 -31.47 23.63
N PRO A 81 17.79 -32.05 22.95
CA PRO A 81 17.58 -33.00 21.87
C PRO A 81 16.96 -34.34 22.33
N SER A 82 16.78 -34.55 23.64
CA SER A 82 16.17 -35.76 24.23
C SER A 82 14.63 -35.72 24.12
N PRO A 83 13.99 -36.52 23.26
CA PRO A 83 12.54 -36.45 23.07
C PRO A 83 11.78 -36.86 24.34
N GLY A 84 10.66 -36.18 24.62
CA GLY A 84 9.78 -36.50 25.75
C GLY A 84 10.18 -35.90 27.10
N ARG A 85 11.28 -35.12 27.19
CA ARG A 85 11.59 -34.36 28.40
C ARG A 85 10.57 -33.22 28.59
N LEU A 86 9.88 -33.21 29.73
CA LEU A 86 8.94 -32.14 30.09
C LEU A 86 9.61 -30.76 30.08
N GLY A 87 8.90 -29.76 29.58
CA GLY A 87 9.38 -28.37 29.50
C GLY A 87 10.46 -28.11 28.45
N ARG A 88 10.75 -29.05 27.54
CA ARG A 88 11.78 -28.88 26.49
C ARG A 88 11.26 -29.14 25.08
N SER A 89 11.98 -28.59 24.11
CA SER A 89 11.84 -28.84 22.67
C SER A 89 12.99 -29.72 22.18
N TYR A 90 12.70 -30.78 21.43
CA TYR A 90 13.70 -31.59 20.74
C TYR A 90 14.07 -31.06 19.34
N VAL A 91 13.48 -29.93 18.93
CA VAL A 91 13.70 -29.31 17.62
C VAL A 91 14.50 -28.01 17.80
N ASP A 92 15.60 -27.88 17.05
CA ASP A 92 16.46 -26.69 16.98
C ASP A 92 16.44 -25.98 15.61
N ARG A 93 15.58 -26.42 14.68
CA ARG A 93 15.45 -25.88 13.32
C ARG A 93 14.03 -25.47 12.96
N ALA A 94 13.91 -24.34 12.27
CA ALA A 94 12.68 -23.84 11.66
C ALA A 94 13.02 -22.85 10.52
N ALA A 95 12.02 -22.39 9.76
CA ALA A 95 12.24 -21.38 8.74
C ALA A 95 12.10 -19.97 9.36
N PHE A 96 13.22 -19.27 9.53
CA PHE A 96 13.26 -17.95 10.18
C PHE A 96 13.47 -16.81 9.18
N LEU A 97 12.88 -15.65 9.47
CA LEU A 97 13.19 -14.39 8.81
C LEU A 97 14.53 -13.86 9.34
N THR A 98 15.41 -13.41 8.43
CA THR A 98 16.75 -12.88 8.78
C THR A 98 16.70 -11.56 9.53
N SER A 99 15.64 -10.77 9.37
CA SER A 99 15.36 -9.60 10.20
C SER A 99 13.87 -9.50 10.49
N ILE A 100 13.56 -9.20 11.75
CA ILE A 100 12.21 -8.92 12.26
C ILE A 100 12.18 -7.65 13.12
N ALA A 101 13.35 -7.07 13.44
CA ALA A 101 13.42 -5.90 14.30
C ALA A 101 13.40 -4.58 13.51
N ASP A 102 13.72 -4.63 12.22
CA ASP A 102 13.79 -3.46 11.35
C ASP A 102 12.40 -2.98 10.93
N PHE A 103 12.18 -1.66 10.96
CA PHE A 103 10.94 -1.01 10.57
C PHE A 103 11.18 0.49 10.28
N ASP A 104 10.41 1.09 9.39
CA ASP A 104 10.43 2.54 9.16
C ASP A 104 9.32 3.27 9.94
N ALA A 105 9.52 3.42 11.26
CA ALA A 105 8.52 4.05 12.12
C ALA A 105 8.21 5.50 11.74
N GLY A 106 9.23 6.26 11.30
CA GLY A 106 9.08 7.64 10.84
C GLY A 106 8.23 7.75 9.58
N PHE A 107 8.32 6.81 8.65
CA PHE A 107 7.41 6.75 7.51
C PHE A 107 5.95 6.63 7.94
N PHE A 108 5.65 5.84 8.98
CA PHE A 108 4.29 5.63 9.47
C PHE A 108 3.83 6.64 10.52
N GLY A 109 4.67 7.58 10.95
CA GLY A 109 4.35 8.56 12.01
C GLY A 109 4.26 7.93 13.40
N ILE A 110 5.02 6.85 13.64
CA ILE A 110 5.05 6.10 14.89
C ILE A 110 6.29 6.52 15.69
N SER A 111 6.11 6.87 16.97
CA SER A 111 7.22 7.30 17.85
C SER A 111 8.21 6.15 18.11
N ARG A 112 9.46 6.48 18.45
CA ARG A 112 10.46 5.46 18.84
C ARG A 112 9.99 4.62 20.03
N ARG A 113 9.23 5.21 20.96
CA ARG A 113 8.68 4.54 22.14
C ARG A 113 7.65 3.49 21.73
N GLU A 114 6.66 3.88 20.93
CA GLU A 114 5.63 2.95 20.44
C GLU A 114 6.26 1.84 19.60
N ALA A 115 7.10 2.20 18.61
CA ALA A 115 7.68 1.27 17.63
C ALA A 115 8.36 0.06 18.28
N ARG A 116 9.05 0.24 19.41
CA ARG A 116 9.71 -0.83 20.17
C ARG A 116 8.76 -1.81 20.83
N LEU A 117 7.56 -1.36 21.18
CA LEU A 117 6.55 -2.11 21.91
C LEU A 117 5.53 -2.77 20.97
N LEU A 118 5.43 -2.31 19.72
CA LEU A 118 4.70 -3.00 18.66
C LEU A 118 5.30 -4.37 18.38
N ASP A 119 4.46 -5.40 18.27
CA ASP A 119 4.84 -6.70 17.72
C ASP A 119 5.40 -6.49 16.29
N PRO A 120 6.62 -6.98 16.00
CA PRO A 120 7.17 -7.07 14.65
C PRO A 120 6.20 -7.54 13.55
N GLN A 121 5.24 -8.41 13.86
CA GLN A 121 4.16 -8.79 12.95
C GLN A 121 3.37 -7.57 12.48
N GLN A 122 2.95 -6.67 13.38
CA GLN A 122 2.22 -5.44 13.03
C GLN A 122 3.08 -4.48 12.20
N ARG A 123 4.39 -4.40 12.48
CA ARG A 123 5.34 -3.56 11.75
C ARG A 123 5.47 -4.01 10.29
N MET A 124 5.75 -5.30 10.08
CA MET A 124 5.82 -5.88 8.73
C MET A 124 4.47 -5.84 8.00
N LEU A 125 3.34 -5.95 8.71
CA LEU A 125 2.01 -5.79 8.11
C LEU A 125 1.76 -4.38 7.57
N LEU A 126 2.28 -3.33 8.21
CA LEU A 126 2.20 -1.96 7.69
C LEU A 126 2.97 -1.81 6.36
N GLU A 127 4.23 -2.25 6.33
CA GLU A 127 5.07 -2.21 5.12
C GLU A 127 4.46 -3.06 3.99
N THR A 128 4.13 -4.33 4.26
CA THR A 128 3.59 -5.23 3.24
C THR A 128 2.21 -4.83 2.74
N SER A 129 1.37 -4.20 3.58
CA SER A 129 0.10 -3.60 3.13
C SER A 129 0.31 -2.40 2.19
N TRP A 130 1.29 -1.54 2.50
CA TRP A 130 1.68 -0.44 1.61
C TRP A 130 2.18 -0.96 0.27
N GLU A 131 3.09 -1.94 0.28
CA GLU A 131 3.66 -2.57 -0.90
C GLU A 131 2.60 -3.25 -1.80
N ALA A 132 1.65 -3.97 -1.20
CA ALA A 132 0.57 -4.61 -1.94
C ALA A 132 -0.32 -3.59 -2.68
N LEU A 133 -0.58 -2.44 -2.06
CA LEU A 133 -1.35 -1.34 -2.66
C LEU A 133 -0.56 -0.60 -3.74
N GLU A 134 0.73 -0.36 -3.53
CA GLU A 134 1.61 0.22 -4.56
C GLU A 134 1.74 -0.68 -5.80
N ARG A 135 1.86 -2.01 -5.63
CA ARG A 135 1.84 -2.95 -6.77
C ARG A 135 0.49 -2.99 -7.48
N ALA A 136 -0.62 -2.76 -6.77
CA ALA A 136 -1.94 -2.56 -7.36
C ALA A 136 -2.15 -1.17 -8.05
N GLY A 137 -1.14 -0.30 -7.99
CA GLY A 137 -1.22 1.07 -8.49
C GLY A 137 -2.20 1.95 -7.70
N ILE A 138 -2.48 1.63 -6.44
CA ILE A 138 -3.41 2.35 -5.58
C ILE A 138 -2.62 3.36 -4.75
N ALA A 139 -2.70 4.64 -5.12
CA ALA A 139 -2.06 5.73 -4.36
C ALA A 139 -2.72 5.89 -2.98
N VAL A 140 -1.99 5.58 -1.91
CA VAL A 140 -2.47 5.73 -0.53
C VAL A 140 -2.34 7.18 -0.07
N ARG A 141 -3.44 7.92 -0.12
CA ARG A 141 -3.52 9.30 0.40
C ARG A 141 -4.57 9.35 1.50
N ARG A 142 -4.16 9.69 2.74
CA ARG A 142 -5.04 9.71 3.93
C ARG A 142 -6.28 10.61 3.75
N ALA A 143 -6.16 11.67 2.95
CA ALA A 143 -7.26 12.57 2.60
C ALA A 143 -8.33 11.95 1.68
N ASP A 144 -8.00 10.93 0.89
CA ASP A 144 -8.94 10.27 -0.04
C ASP A 144 -9.93 9.35 0.70
N ARG A 145 -9.64 8.98 1.95
CA ARG A 145 -10.45 8.05 2.78
C ARG A 145 -10.84 6.78 2.02
N LEU A 146 -9.83 6.04 1.55
CA LEU A 146 -10.05 4.88 0.68
C LEU A 146 -10.88 3.80 1.38
N ASP A 147 -11.87 3.30 0.66
CA ASP A 147 -12.74 2.21 1.11
C ASP A 147 -12.04 0.85 0.93
N VAL A 148 -11.13 0.56 1.87
CA VAL A 148 -10.34 -0.67 1.95
C VAL A 148 -10.74 -1.46 3.19
N GLY A 149 -11.20 -2.70 3.00
CA GLY A 149 -11.40 -3.66 4.10
C GLY A 149 -10.10 -4.38 4.47
N ILE A 150 -9.84 -4.59 5.76
CA ILE A 150 -8.62 -5.20 6.29
C ILE A 150 -8.99 -6.48 7.05
N TYR A 151 -8.52 -7.62 6.54
CA TYR A 151 -8.83 -8.96 7.07
C TYR A 151 -7.51 -9.65 7.44
N LEU A 152 -7.17 -9.67 8.72
CA LEU A 152 -5.87 -10.12 9.23
C LEU A 152 -5.94 -11.45 9.98
N GLY A 153 -5.21 -12.47 9.52
CA GLY A 153 -4.99 -13.72 10.23
C GLY A 153 -3.67 -13.72 11.01
N MET A 154 -3.71 -13.96 12.32
CA MET A 154 -2.50 -14.19 13.14
C MET A 154 -2.78 -15.23 14.22
N MET A 155 -1.88 -16.20 14.37
CA MET A 155 -2.06 -17.29 15.35
C MET A 155 -1.61 -16.91 16.76
N THR A 156 -0.53 -16.12 16.88
CA THR A 156 0.06 -15.76 18.17
C THR A 156 0.51 -14.30 18.22
N SER A 157 0.68 -13.78 19.43
CA SER A 157 1.28 -12.47 19.73
C SER A 157 2.38 -12.64 20.78
N GLU A 158 3.34 -13.51 20.48
CA GLU A 158 4.43 -13.93 21.38
C GLU A 158 5.35 -12.75 21.80
N TYR A 159 5.34 -11.62 21.07
CA TYR A 159 6.11 -10.44 21.43
C TYR A 159 5.58 -9.77 22.71
N SER A 160 4.26 -9.72 22.90
CA SER A 160 3.67 -9.14 24.11
C SER A 160 3.86 -10.00 25.36
N GLU A 161 4.06 -11.32 25.23
CA GLU A 161 4.47 -12.16 26.38
C GLU A 161 5.76 -11.67 27.04
N ARG A 162 6.63 -10.97 26.28
CA ARG A 162 7.87 -10.35 26.79
C ARG A 162 7.67 -8.96 27.41
N ASN A 163 6.59 -8.26 27.05
CA ASN A 163 6.20 -6.99 27.69
C ASN A 163 5.60 -7.23 29.09
N GLU A 164 4.98 -8.39 29.30
CA GLU A 164 4.37 -8.76 30.57
C GLU A 164 5.42 -9.38 31.52
N ASP A 165 6.21 -8.55 32.21
CA ASP A 165 6.83 -9.02 33.46
C ASP A 165 5.73 -9.17 34.51
N ARG A 166 5.15 -10.38 34.55
CA ARG A 166 4.05 -10.77 35.45
C ARG A 166 4.38 -10.62 36.94
N SER A 167 5.63 -10.34 37.29
CA SER A 167 6.07 -10.10 38.67
C SER A 167 6.12 -8.62 39.07
N ASP A 168 6.14 -7.68 38.12
CA ASP A 168 6.20 -6.23 38.36
C ASP A 168 5.27 -5.44 37.42
N THR A 169 4.03 -5.23 37.88
CA THR A 169 3.02 -4.49 37.12
C THR A 169 3.34 -3.00 36.94
N SER A 170 4.31 -2.43 37.66
CA SER A 170 4.73 -1.03 37.49
C SER A 170 5.46 -0.79 36.16
N ARG A 171 5.89 -1.87 35.49
CA ARG A 171 6.65 -1.83 34.23
C ARG A 171 5.80 -2.00 32.97
N ILE A 172 4.50 -2.24 33.12
CA ILE A 172 3.57 -2.39 31.99
C ILE A 172 3.38 -1.02 31.32
N ASP A 173 3.87 -0.89 30.09
CA ASP A 173 3.73 0.33 29.30
C ASP A 173 2.32 0.42 28.66
N PRO A 174 1.71 1.63 28.53
CA PRO A 174 0.42 1.81 27.84
C PRO A 174 0.32 1.17 26.45
N TYR A 175 1.43 1.05 25.71
CA TYR A 175 1.49 0.39 24.41
C TYR A 175 1.36 -1.13 24.45
N TYR A 176 1.35 -1.77 25.63
CA TYR A 176 1.20 -3.22 25.77
C TYR A 176 -0.02 -3.78 25.00
N ILE A 177 -1.17 -3.12 25.17
CA ILE A 177 -2.45 -3.54 24.58
C ILE A 177 -2.44 -3.31 23.07
N THR A 178 -2.03 -2.11 22.64
CA THR A 178 -2.10 -1.67 21.24
C THR A 178 -0.97 -2.23 20.38
N GLY A 179 0.15 -2.64 20.99
CA GLY A 179 1.30 -3.25 20.34
C GLY A 179 1.17 -4.75 20.11
N GLY A 180 0.39 -5.46 20.93
CA GLY A 180 0.19 -6.92 20.80
C GLY A 180 -1.17 -7.36 20.26
N GLY A 181 -2.25 -6.63 20.55
CA GLY A 181 -3.60 -7.13 20.28
C GLY A 181 -3.88 -7.40 18.79
N LEU A 182 -4.42 -8.58 18.48
CA LEU A 182 -4.82 -9.03 17.13
C LEU A 182 -5.70 -7.99 16.40
N SER A 183 -6.65 -7.38 17.10
CA SER A 183 -7.52 -6.31 16.56
C SER A 183 -6.73 -5.03 16.22
N PHE A 184 -5.71 -4.71 16.99
CA PHE A 184 -4.86 -3.53 16.76
C PHE A 184 -3.94 -3.73 15.55
N GLY A 185 -3.50 -4.95 15.22
CA GLY A 185 -2.76 -5.20 13.97
C GLY A 185 -3.53 -4.75 12.73
N ALA A 186 -4.80 -5.16 12.60
CA ALA A 186 -5.67 -4.73 11.51
C ALA A 186 -6.08 -3.26 11.63
N GLY A 187 -6.42 -2.81 12.85
CA GLY A 187 -6.82 -1.43 13.15
C GLY A 187 -5.73 -0.39 12.84
N ARG A 188 -4.46 -0.73 13.11
CA ARG A 188 -3.30 0.14 12.89
C ARG A 188 -3.05 0.38 11.40
N VAL A 189 -3.16 -0.66 10.57
CA VAL A 189 -3.11 -0.53 9.09
C VAL A 189 -4.21 0.42 8.60
N SER A 190 -5.45 0.20 9.03
CA SER A 190 -6.59 1.06 8.65
C SER A 190 -6.43 2.50 9.13
N HIS A 191 -6.02 2.70 10.38
CA HIS A 191 -5.85 4.03 10.98
C HIS A 191 -4.75 4.85 10.33
N LEU A 192 -3.55 4.27 10.16
CA LEU A 192 -2.38 5.01 9.67
C LEU A 192 -2.49 5.34 8.18
N LEU A 193 -3.04 4.40 7.39
CA LEU A 193 -3.23 4.57 5.94
C LEU A 193 -4.53 5.31 5.58
N GLY A 194 -5.45 5.51 6.53
CA GLY A 194 -6.65 6.32 6.38
C GLY A 194 -7.82 5.61 5.70
N PHE A 195 -8.03 4.33 6.01
CA PHE A 195 -9.08 3.53 5.38
C PHE A 195 -10.41 3.56 6.16
N SER A 196 -11.51 3.25 5.47
CA SER A 196 -12.86 3.28 6.05
C SER A 196 -13.68 1.99 5.88
N GLY A 197 -13.10 0.93 5.30
CA GLY A 197 -13.78 -0.34 5.12
C GLY A 197 -13.82 -1.20 6.40
N PRO A 198 -14.38 -2.42 6.34
CA PRO A 198 -14.42 -3.36 7.47
C PRO A 198 -13.02 -3.72 7.98
N VAL A 199 -12.82 -3.77 9.29
CA VAL A 199 -11.51 -4.12 9.90
C VAL A 199 -11.71 -5.28 10.86
N MET A 200 -11.03 -6.40 10.63
CA MET A 200 -11.16 -7.61 11.43
C MET A 200 -9.81 -8.33 11.59
N GLY A 201 -9.52 -8.72 12.83
CA GLY A 201 -8.54 -9.77 13.14
C GLY A 201 -9.25 -11.10 13.34
N VAL A 202 -8.68 -12.18 12.79
CA VAL A 202 -9.27 -13.52 12.73
C VAL A 202 -8.25 -14.54 13.19
N GLU A 203 -8.69 -15.51 13.99
CA GLU A 203 -7.84 -16.63 14.41
C GLU A 203 -8.59 -17.97 14.32
N THR A 204 -8.07 -18.84 13.45
CA THR A 204 -8.50 -20.22 13.16
C THR A 204 -7.28 -21.15 13.01
N ALA A 205 -6.20 -20.86 13.73
CA ALA A 205 -4.89 -21.51 13.67
C ALA A 205 -4.30 -21.53 12.24
N CYS A 206 -3.92 -22.70 11.74
CA CYS A 206 -3.26 -22.85 10.44
C CYS A 206 -4.12 -22.36 9.24
N SER A 207 -5.43 -22.20 9.41
CA SER A 207 -6.32 -21.66 8.37
C SER A 207 -6.53 -20.14 8.41
N SER A 208 -6.01 -19.41 9.40
CA SER A 208 -6.37 -18.00 9.66
C SER A 208 -6.32 -17.11 8.42
N SER A 209 -5.20 -17.13 7.68
CA SER A 209 -5.04 -16.32 6.47
C SER A 209 -5.86 -16.77 5.25
N MET A 210 -6.38 -17.99 5.24
CA MET A 210 -7.35 -18.44 4.23
C MET A 210 -8.79 -18.11 4.65
N THR A 211 -9.08 -18.13 5.94
CA THR A 211 -10.35 -17.59 6.46
C THR A 211 -10.46 -16.09 6.17
N THR A 212 -9.36 -15.33 6.28
CA THR A 212 -9.36 -13.90 5.90
C THR A 212 -9.49 -13.67 4.41
N LEU A 213 -8.89 -14.51 3.57
CA LEU A 213 -9.11 -14.51 2.11
C LEU A 213 -10.60 -14.70 1.77
N HIS A 214 -11.26 -15.70 2.39
CA HIS A 214 -12.69 -15.93 2.20
C HIS A 214 -13.52 -14.71 2.60
N LEU A 215 -13.27 -14.14 3.79
CA LEU A 215 -14.01 -12.97 4.29
C LEU A 215 -13.81 -11.73 3.41
N ALA A 216 -12.60 -11.52 2.88
CA ALA A 216 -12.31 -10.44 1.92
C ALA A 216 -13.07 -10.62 0.60
N VAL A 217 -13.12 -11.85 0.07
CA VAL A 217 -13.93 -12.20 -1.12
C VAL A 217 -15.42 -11.93 -0.86
N GLN A 218 -15.94 -12.30 0.31
CA GLN A 218 -17.34 -12.03 0.68
C GLN A 218 -17.63 -10.53 0.79
N GLY A 219 -16.76 -9.75 1.44
CA GLY A 219 -16.91 -8.30 1.58
C GLY A 219 -16.94 -7.58 0.23
N LEU A 220 -16.05 -7.94 -0.69
CA LEU A 220 -16.02 -7.41 -2.06
C LEU A 220 -17.27 -7.78 -2.87
N ARG A 221 -17.74 -9.03 -2.79
CA ARG A 221 -18.98 -9.48 -3.46
C ARG A 221 -20.21 -8.73 -2.94
N ARG A 222 -20.30 -8.56 -1.61
CA ARG A 222 -21.36 -7.81 -0.90
C ARG A 222 -21.25 -6.29 -1.07
N ARG A 223 -20.13 -5.78 -1.58
CA ARG A 223 -19.79 -4.35 -1.69
C ARG A 223 -19.75 -3.64 -0.33
N GLU A 224 -19.28 -4.35 0.69
CA GLU A 224 -18.96 -3.80 2.02
C GLU A 224 -17.65 -2.99 2.00
N CYS A 225 -16.81 -3.25 0.99
CA CYS A 225 -15.64 -2.43 0.64
C CYS A 225 -15.41 -2.47 -0.89
N ARG A 226 -14.68 -1.47 -1.42
CA ARG A 226 -14.23 -1.40 -2.82
C ARG A 226 -12.94 -2.19 -3.06
N TYR A 227 -12.02 -2.13 -2.10
CA TYR A 227 -10.77 -2.88 -2.09
C TYR A 227 -10.71 -3.73 -0.81
N ALA A 228 -10.00 -4.85 -0.83
CA ALA A 228 -9.74 -5.61 0.39
C ALA A 228 -8.28 -6.07 0.48
N LEU A 229 -7.71 -6.02 1.68
CA LEU A 229 -6.44 -6.66 2.01
C LEU A 229 -6.73 -7.92 2.81
N ALA A 230 -6.41 -9.09 2.24
CA ALA A 230 -6.38 -10.35 2.97
C ALA A 230 -4.93 -10.63 3.39
N ALA A 231 -4.72 -10.75 4.69
CA ALA A 231 -3.39 -10.81 5.30
C ALA A 231 -3.21 -12.01 6.22
N GLY A 232 -1.96 -12.44 6.36
CA GLY A 232 -1.50 -13.44 7.32
C GLY A 232 -0.14 -13.05 7.89
N ALA A 233 0.04 -13.17 9.21
CA ALA A 233 1.35 -13.02 9.85
C ALA A 233 1.60 -14.13 10.90
N ASN A 234 2.87 -14.52 11.04
CA ASN A 234 3.36 -15.44 12.07
C ASN A 234 4.84 -15.18 12.39
N LEU A 235 5.22 -15.24 13.66
CA LEU A 235 6.61 -15.19 14.12
C LEU A 235 6.90 -16.22 15.21
N LEU A 236 8.18 -16.58 15.37
CA LEU A 236 8.65 -17.58 16.32
C LEU A 236 9.55 -16.91 17.38
N LEU A 237 8.96 -16.51 18.51
CA LEU A 237 9.59 -15.67 19.54
C LEU A 237 9.61 -16.32 20.94
N SER A 238 8.60 -17.15 21.26
CA SER A 238 8.38 -17.78 22.57
C SER A 238 8.69 -19.27 22.55
N GLY A 239 9.34 -19.75 23.61
CA GLY A 239 9.64 -21.17 23.82
C GLY A 239 8.39 -22.01 24.11
N SER A 240 7.33 -21.39 24.65
CA SER A 240 6.16 -22.07 25.20
C SER A 240 5.40 -22.90 24.17
N LEU A 241 5.12 -22.32 23.00
CA LEU A 241 4.42 -23.03 21.92
C LEU A 241 5.30 -24.13 21.30
N MET A 242 6.60 -23.88 21.11
CA MET A 242 7.55 -24.89 20.62
C MET A 242 7.60 -26.12 21.54
N VAL A 243 7.68 -25.91 22.86
CA VAL A 243 7.64 -26.97 23.87
C VAL A 243 6.31 -27.75 23.82
N SER A 244 5.19 -27.04 23.68
CA SER A 244 3.85 -27.65 23.66
C SER A 244 3.66 -28.56 22.44
N LEU A 245 4.12 -28.12 21.27
CA LEU A 245 4.08 -28.90 20.02
C LEU A 245 5.05 -30.09 20.02
N CYS A 246 6.17 -30.00 20.74
CA CYS A 246 7.05 -31.14 20.99
C CYS A 246 6.39 -32.19 21.92
N GLN A 247 5.66 -31.75 22.95
CA GLN A 247 4.96 -32.68 23.86
C GLN A 247 3.86 -33.48 23.16
N THR A 248 3.17 -32.89 22.18
CA THR A 248 2.18 -33.58 21.33
C THR A 248 2.79 -34.39 20.19
N ARG A 249 4.11 -34.32 19.98
CA ARG A 249 4.85 -34.90 18.83
C ARG A 249 4.33 -34.42 17.46
N ALA A 250 3.88 -33.16 17.38
CA ALA A 250 3.40 -32.57 16.14
C ALA A 250 4.56 -32.17 15.19
N LEU A 251 5.75 -31.91 15.73
CA LEU A 251 6.91 -31.43 14.98
C LEU A 251 7.82 -32.55 14.50
N ALA A 252 8.28 -32.43 13.26
CA ALA A 252 9.32 -33.28 12.69
C ALA A 252 10.65 -33.08 13.46
N PRO A 253 11.36 -34.14 13.90
CA PRO A 253 12.62 -34.01 14.64
C PRO A 253 13.74 -33.29 13.90
N ASP A 254 13.74 -33.32 12.56
CA ASP A 254 14.70 -32.60 11.70
C ASP A 254 14.23 -31.18 11.33
N GLY A 255 13.04 -30.76 11.78
CA GLY A 255 12.41 -29.49 11.44
C GLY A 255 11.89 -29.40 10.00
N ARG A 256 11.80 -30.49 9.24
CA ARG A 256 11.33 -30.50 7.84
C ARG A 256 9.88 -30.98 7.72
N SER A 257 9.01 -30.21 7.04
CA SER A 257 7.72 -30.73 6.56
C SER A 257 7.94 -31.64 5.34
N LYS A 258 7.98 -32.95 5.56
CA LYS A 258 8.25 -33.96 4.52
C LYS A 258 6.98 -34.38 3.77
N SER A 259 6.25 -33.39 3.26
CA SER A 259 4.94 -33.53 2.64
C SER A 259 4.91 -34.62 1.55
N PHE A 260 4.03 -35.60 1.72
CA PHE A 260 3.79 -36.74 0.82
C PHE A 260 4.94 -37.74 0.66
N LEU A 261 6.00 -37.64 1.47
CA LEU A 261 7.14 -38.56 1.45
C LEU A 261 6.93 -39.73 2.41
N ALA A 262 7.62 -40.86 2.17
CA ALA A 262 7.63 -42.02 3.06
C ALA A 262 8.21 -41.71 4.45
N THR A 263 8.97 -40.62 4.58
CA THR A 263 9.60 -40.13 5.81
C THR A 263 8.83 -38.99 6.50
N ALA A 264 7.57 -38.78 6.13
CA ALA A 264 6.65 -37.87 6.80
C ALA A 264 6.46 -38.25 8.29
N ASP A 265 6.90 -37.40 9.21
CA ASP A 265 6.94 -37.66 10.66
C ASP A 265 6.47 -36.47 11.52
N GLY A 266 5.96 -35.41 10.90
CA GLY A 266 5.59 -34.15 11.55
C GLY A 266 5.79 -32.95 10.64
N TYR A 267 5.58 -31.75 11.18
CA TYR A 267 5.83 -30.51 10.42
C TYR A 267 7.01 -29.69 10.96
N GLY A 268 7.63 -28.89 10.10
CA GLY A 268 8.59 -27.86 10.50
C GLY A 268 7.90 -26.52 10.73
N ARG A 269 8.21 -25.76 11.79
CA ARG A 269 7.64 -24.42 12.00
C ARG A 269 8.26 -23.38 11.05
N GLY A 270 7.60 -22.24 10.86
CA GLY A 270 8.17 -21.11 10.12
C GLY A 270 7.57 -19.74 10.47
N GLU A 271 8.32 -18.70 10.12
CA GLU A 271 7.97 -17.28 10.22
C GLU A 271 7.46 -16.75 8.87
N GLY A 272 6.63 -15.72 8.85
CA GLY A 272 6.27 -15.05 7.60
C GLY A 272 5.13 -14.04 7.73
N VAL A 273 5.12 -13.07 6.83
CA VAL A 273 4.03 -12.09 6.65
C VAL A 273 3.68 -12.00 5.17
N GLY A 274 2.39 -12.00 4.86
CA GLY A 274 1.91 -11.83 3.49
C GLY A 274 0.57 -11.11 3.44
N VAL A 275 0.42 -10.22 2.46
CA VAL A 275 -0.78 -9.46 2.16
C VAL A 275 -1.09 -9.56 0.66
N VAL A 276 -2.33 -9.89 0.31
CA VAL A 276 -2.83 -9.77 -1.06
C VAL A 276 -3.87 -8.65 -1.13
N ALA A 277 -3.72 -7.76 -2.11
CA ALA A 277 -4.69 -6.73 -2.44
C ALA A 277 -5.70 -7.30 -3.45
N LEU A 278 -6.99 -7.11 -3.16
CA LEU A 278 -8.10 -7.73 -3.88
C LEU A 278 -9.12 -6.68 -4.34
N MET A 279 -9.71 -6.92 -5.51
CA MET A 279 -10.83 -6.17 -6.07
C MET A 279 -11.82 -7.13 -6.72
N ARG A 280 -13.09 -6.73 -6.90
CA ARG A 280 -13.95 -7.43 -7.87
C ARG A 280 -13.32 -7.33 -9.27
N LEU A 281 -13.34 -8.40 -10.05
CA LEU A 281 -12.72 -8.42 -11.39
C LEU A 281 -13.31 -7.32 -12.30
N ASP A 282 -14.63 -7.14 -12.29
CA ASP A 282 -15.33 -6.11 -13.06
C ASP A 282 -14.92 -4.67 -12.69
N ALA A 283 -14.40 -4.46 -11.48
CA ALA A 283 -13.84 -3.19 -11.05
C ALA A 283 -12.36 -3.06 -11.43
N ALA A 284 -11.58 -4.15 -11.30
CA ALA A 284 -10.18 -4.16 -11.72
C ALA A 284 -10.03 -3.86 -13.21
N GLU A 285 -10.80 -4.55 -14.07
CA GLU A 285 -10.81 -4.35 -15.53
C GLU A 285 -11.22 -2.92 -15.92
N ARG A 286 -12.31 -2.41 -15.32
CA ARG A 286 -12.82 -1.05 -15.59
C ARG A 286 -11.84 0.05 -15.16
N GLU A 287 -11.01 -0.22 -14.15
CA GLU A 287 -10.05 0.74 -13.59
C GLU A 287 -8.62 0.54 -14.11
N GLY A 288 -8.39 -0.35 -15.09
CA GLY A 288 -7.05 -0.60 -15.66
C GLY A 288 -6.06 -1.22 -14.67
N ARG A 289 -6.57 -1.87 -13.63
CA ARG A 289 -5.77 -2.49 -12.56
C ARG A 289 -5.09 -3.76 -13.07
N PRO A 290 -3.92 -4.13 -12.53
CA PRO A 290 -3.28 -5.38 -12.90
C PRO A 290 -4.08 -6.53 -12.30
N VAL A 291 -4.24 -7.63 -13.02
CA VAL A 291 -4.93 -8.83 -12.54
C VAL A 291 -3.96 -10.00 -12.65
N LEU A 292 -3.36 -10.36 -11.52
CA LEU A 292 -2.31 -11.39 -11.44
C LEU A 292 -2.93 -12.79 -11.50
N ALA A 293 -4.08 -12.97 -10.85
CA ALA A 293 -4.93 -14.16 -10.92
C ALA A 293 -6.38 -13.81 -10.54
N VAL A 294 -7.30 -14.73 -10.78
CA VAL A 294 -8.71 -14.60 -10.40
C VAL A 294 -9.07 -15.65 -9.35
N ILE A 295 -9.46 -15.21 -8.16
CA ILE A 295 -10.13 -16.06 -7.16
C ILE A 295 -11.57 -16.25 -7.64
N ARG A 296 -11.89 -17.48 -8.05
CA ARG A 296 -13.20 -17.83 -8.59
C ARG A 296 -14.19 -18.17 -7.49
N GLY A 297 -13.75 -18.94 -6.49
CA GLY A 297 -14.59 -19.27 -5.35
C GLY A 297 -13.82 -19.71 -4.11
N THR A 298 -14.49 -19.63 -2.97
CA THR A 298 -13.93 -19.98 -1.65
C THR A 298 -15.02 -20.60 -0.77
N ALA A 299 -14.64 -21.54 0.11
CA ALA A 299 -15.54 -22.06 1.14
C ALA A 299 -14.79 -22.31 2.44
N VAL A 300 -15.53 -22.22 3.55
CA VAL A 300 -15.07 -22.51 4.91
C VAL A 300 -16.05 -23.49 5.57
N ASN A 301 -15.55 -24.51 6.26
CA ASN A 301 -16.38 -25.36 7.14
C ASN A 301 -15.59 -25.77 8.40
N HIS A 302 -16.11 -26.74 9.15
CA HIS A 302 -15.45 -27.30 10.33
C HIS A 302 -15.56 -28.84 10.36
N ASP A 303 -14.53 -29.49 10.88
CA ASP A 303 -14.42 -30.95 11.09
C ASP A 303 -15.50 -31.55 12.02
N GLY A 304 -16.29 -30.72 12.70
CA GLY A 304 -17.36 -31.15 13.62
C GLY A 304 -16.86 -32.07 14.74
N ALA A 305 -17.62 -33.12 15.03
CA ALA A 305 -17.27 -34.15 16.00
C ALA A 305 -16.31 -35.21 15.39
N ALA A 306 -15.10 -34.78 15.05
CA ALA A 306 -14.01 -35.65 14.62
C ALA A 306 -13.53 -36.59 15.75
N SER A 307 -12.62 -37.53 15.43
CA SER A 307 -12.08 -38.50 16.40
C SER A 307 -11.27 -37.89 17.55
N GLY A 308 -10.88 -36.62 17.41
CA GLY A 308 -10.32 -35.77 18.46
C GLY A 308 -10.31 -34.32 17.96
N LEU A 309 -10.20 -33.33 18.86
CA LEU A 309 -10.28 -31.90 18.51
C LEU A 309 -9.25 -31.47 17.45
N THR A 310 -8.05 -32.07 17.49
CA THR A 310 -6.94 -31.79 16.57
C THR A 310 -6.76 -32.86 15.49
N ALA A 311 -7.72 -33.77 15.33
CA ALA A 311 -7.65 -34.85 14.35
C ALA A 311 -8.41 -34.46 13.06
N PRO A 312 -7.78 -34.48 11.87
CA PRO A 312 -8.40 -34.02 10.64
C PRO A 312 -9.55 -34.91 10.19
N ASN A 313 -10.58 -34.32 9.57
CA ASN A 313 -11.76 -35.03 9.08
C ASN A 313 -11.85 -35.05 7.54
N GLY A 314 -11.49 -36.18 6.93
CA GLY A 314 -11.52 -36.35 5.46
C GLY A 314 -12.87 -36.02 4.80
N PRO A 315 -14.02 -36.54 5.28
CA PRO A 315 -15.34 -36.11 4.83
C PRO A 315 -15.56 -34.58 4.86
N ALA A 316 -15.19 -33.90 5.95
CA ALA A 316 -15.32 -32.44 6.05
C ALA A 316 -14.42 -31.71 5.04
N GLN A 317 -13.20 -32.20 4.80
CA GLN A 317 -12.32 -31.70 3.74
C GLN A 317 -12.93 -31.88 2.35
N GLN A 318 -13.56 -33.03 2.06
CA GLN A 318 -14.28 -33.23 0.80
C GLN A 318 -15.45 -32.26 0.63
N GLU A 319 -16.18 -31.96 1.71
CA GLU A 319 -17.29 -31.00 1.69
C GLU A 319 -16.83 -29.58 1.40
N VAL A 320 -15.75 -29.09 2.02
CA VAL A 320 -15.25 -27.73 1.74
C VAL A 320 -14.71 -27.59 0.31
N ILE A 321 -14.05 -28.63 -0.23
CA ILE A 321 -13.59 -28.64 -1.63
C ILE A 321 -14.80 -28.58 -2.58
N ARG A 322 -15.84 -29.41 -2.35
CA ARG A 322 -17.08 -29.37 -3.16
C ARG A 322 -17.79 -28.02 -3.07
N ALA A 323 -17.87 -27.43 -1.89
CA ALA A 323 -18.51 -26.13 -1.68
C ALA A 323 -17.75 -25.00 -2.41
N ALA A 324 -16.42 -25.01 -2.37
CA ALA A 324 -15.60 -24.01 -3.05
C ALA A 324 -15.65 -24.16 -4.60
N LEU A 325 -15.68 -25.39 -5.12
CA LEU A 325 -15.90 -25.66 -6.55
C LEU A 325 -17.28 -25.20 -7.02
N ALA A 326 -18.32 -25.40 -6.20
CA ALA A 326 -19.67 -24.90 -6.47
C ALA A 326 -19.71 -23.37 -6.46
N ASP A 327 -19.08 -22.72 -5.47
CA ASP A 327 -18.97 -21.25 -5.42
C ASP A 327 -18.18 -20.67 -6.60
N ALA A 328 -17.15 -21.39 -7.06
CA ALA A 328 -16.34 -21.01 -8.22
C ALA A 328 -17.05 -21.20 -9.57
N ARG A 329 -18.12 -22.01 -9.59
CA ARG A 329 -18.77 -22.53 -10.81
C ARG A 329 -17.72 -23.18 -11.74
N ILE A 330 -16.86 -24.05 -11.18
CA ILE A 330 -15.75 -24.74 -11.85
C ILE A 330 -15.95 -26.26 -11.79
N SER A 331 -15.58 -26.99 -12.85
CA SER A 331 -15.63 -28.45 -12.85
C SER A 331 -14.44 -29.05 -12.09
N PRO A 332 -14.62 -30.16 -11.34
CA PRO A 332 -13.50 -30.95 -10.83
C PRO A 332 -12.48 -31.38 -11.91
N ALA A 333 -12.91 -31.45 -13.18
CA ALA A 333 -12.04 -31.79 -14.31
C ALA A 333 -11.07 -30.67 -14.73
N ASP A 334 -11.33 -29.42 -14.35
CA ASP A 334 -10.56 -28.24 -14.77
C ASP A 334 -9.34 -28.01 -13.86
N ILE A 335 -9.34 -28.57 -12.64
CA ILE A 335 -8.28 -28.37 -11.64
C ILE A 335 -6.98 -29.08 -12.08
N GLY A 336 -5.98 -28.30 -12.49
CA GLY A 336 -4.67 -28.81 -12.93
C GLY A 336 -3.67 -29.03 -11.80
N TYR A 337 -3.78 -28.24 -10.73
CA TYR A 337 -2.88 -28.27 -9.59
C TYR A 337 -3.65 -28.12 -8.27
N VAL A 338 -3.14 -28.73 -7.18
CA VAL A 338 -3.55 -28.40 -5.82
C VAL A 338 -2.34 -28.04 -4.97
N GLU A 339 -2.37 -26.82 -4.43
CA GLU A 339 -1.54 -26.41 -3.31
C GLU A 339 -2.20 -26.94 -2.02
N ALA A 340 -1.69 -28.06 -1.54
CA ALA A 340 -2.21 -28.76 -0.40
C ALA A 340 -1.87 -28.05 0.93
N HIS A 341 -2.64 -28.38 1.97
CA HIS A 341 -2.26 -28.06 3.33
C HIS A 341 -0.96 -28.81 3.69
N GLY A 342 -0.88 -30.11 3.35
CA GLY A 342 0.34 -30.89 3.13
C GLY A 342 1.44 -30.61 4.15
N THR A 343 1.23 -31.00 5.40
CA THR A 343 2.12 -30.66 6.51
C THR A 343 3.30 -31.63 6.69
N GLY A 344 3.25 -32.81 6.08
CA GLY A 344 4.25 -33.87 6.31
C GLY A 344 3.89 -34.75 7.51
N THR A 345 2.61 -34.83 7.87
CA THR A 345 2.16 -35.61 9.04
C THR A 345 1.68 -36.99 8.61
N VAL A 346 2.07 -38.03 9.38
CA VAL A 346 1.75 -39.45 9.13
C VAL A 346 0.26 -39.68 8.86
N LEU A 347 -0.61 -38.98 9.60
CA LEU A 347 -2.06 -39.13 9.51
C LEU A 347 -2.71 -38.10 8.56
N GLY A 348 -2.20 -36.87 8.50
CA GLY A 348 -2.82 -35.79 7.73
C GLY A 348 -2.65 -35.97 6.23
N ASP A 349 -1.45 -36.32 5.77
CA ASP A 349 -1.15 -36.41 4.34
C ASP A 349 -2.03 -37.47 3.63
N PRO A 350 -2.23 -38.71 4.15
CA PRO A 350 -3.15 -39.67 3.54
C PRO A 350 -4.62 -39.25 3.58
N ILE A 351 -5.05 -38.54 4.63
CA ILE A 351 -6.44 -38.05 4.75
C ILE A 351 -6.73 -36.96 3.71
N GLU A 352 -5.80 -36.01 3.53
CA GLU A 352 -5.94 -34.94 2.55
C GLU A 352 -5.95 -35.48 1.11
N ILE A 353 -5.02 -36.39 0.76
CA ILE A 353 -5.00 -37.00 -0.57
C ILE A 353 -6.25 -37.87 -0.81
N GLY A 354 -6.74 -38.58 0.22
CA GLY A 354 -8.01 -39.30 0.16
C GLY A 354 -9.24 -38.37 -0.03
N ALA A 355 -9.21 -37.18 0.56
CA ALA A 355 -10.23 -36.16 0.32
C ALA A 355 -10.19 -35.62 -1.12
N LEU A 356 -8.99 -35.40 -1.68
CA LEU A 356 -8.83 -35.00 -3.08
C LEU A 356 -9.32 -36.08 -4.06
N ASP A 357 -9.05 -37.38 -3.83
CA ASP A 357 -9.61 -38.47 -4.65
C ASP A 357 -11.14 -38.49 -4.61
N GLY A 358 -11.72 -38.31 -3.41
CA GLY A 358 -13.16 -38.28 -3.17
C GLY A 358 -13.93 -37.13 -3.82
N VAL A 359 -13.24 -36.14 -4.41
CA VAL A 359 -13.86 -35.02 -5.14
C VAL A 359 -13.34 -34.90 -6.57
N LEU A 360 -12.02 -34.95 -6.78
CA LEU A 360 -11.37 -34.71 -8.07
C LEU A 360 -11.04 -36.02 -8.83
N GLY A 361 -10.71 -37.10 -8.12
CA GLY A 361 -10.08 -38.29 -8.71
C GLY A 361 -10.87 -38.95 -9.84
N ALA A 362 -12.21 -38.99 -9.74
CA ALA A 362 -13.06 -39.53 -10.81
C ALA A 362 -13.09 -38.68 -12.09
N ALA A 363 -12.79 -37.38 -12.00
CA ALA A 363 -12.65 -36.49 -13.14
C ALA A 363 -11.22 -36.55 -13.71
N VAL A 364 -10.20 -36.55 -12.84
CA VAL A 364 -8.78 -36.69 -13.20
C VAL A 364 -8.53 -37.99 -14.00
N ARG A 365 -8.99 -39.14 -13.49
CA ARG A 365 -8.89 -40.42 -14.21
C ARG A 365 -9.63 -40.44 -15.55
N ARG A 366 -10.68 -39.62 -15.73
CA ARG A 366 -11.45 -39.54 -16.98
C ARG A 366 -10.77 -38.67 -18.04
N ARG A 367 -10.08 -37.59 -17.63
CA ARG A 367 -9.33 -36.73 -18.56
C ARG A 367 -7.99 -37.32 -18.99
N GLY A 368 -7.42 -38.26 -18.23
CA GLY A 368 -6.15 -38.91 -18.53
C GLY A 368 -4.91 -38.10 -18.15
N THR A 369 -4.98 -36.77 -18.12
CA THR A 369 -3.94 -35.90 -17.55
C THR A 369 -3.94 -36.01 -16.01
N PRO A 370 -2.81 -36.32 -15.37
CA PRO A 370 -2.71 -36.37 -13.90
C PRO A 370 -3.10 -35.07 -13.20
N LEU A 371 -3.30 -35.13 -11.88
CA LEU A 371 -3.38 -33.95 -11.02
C LEU A 371 -2.04 -33.75 -10.32
N SER A 372 -1.38 -32.62 -10.56
CA SER A 372 -0.17 -32.25 -9.82
C SER A 372 -0.52 -31.72 -8.43
N ILE A 373 0.19 -32.17 -7.40
CA ILE A 373 -0.04 -31.78 -6.01
C ILE A 373 1.29 -31.36 -5.39
N GLY A 374 1.27 -30.29 -4.60
CA GLY A 374 2.44 -29.86 -3.84
C GLY A 374 2.06 -29.06 -2.59
N SER A 375 3.06 -28.77 -1.75
CA SER A 375 2.92 -27.90 -0.59
C SER A 375 4.20 -27.09 -0.46
N VAL A 376 4.11 -25.76 -0.32
CA VAL A 376 5.30 -24.92 -0.11
C VAL A 376 5.97 -25.17 1.24
N LYS A 377 5.29 -25.87 2.17
CA LYS A 377 5.81 -26.17 3.50
C LYS A 377 7.06 -27.06 3.46
N SER A 378 7.25 -27.86 2.42
CA SER A 378 8.49 -28.63 2.22
C SER A 378 9.74 -27.75 2.08
N ARG A 379 9.57 -26.46 1.72
CA ARG A 379 10.67 -25.52 1.47
C ARG A 379 10.67 -24.31 2.39
N LEU A 380 9.50 -23.78 2.75
CA LEU A 380 9.34 -22.66 3.69
C LEU A 380 8.97 -23.08 5.12
N GLY A 381 8.73 -24.36 5.39
CA GLY A 381 8.09 -24.78 6.64
C GLY A 381 6.63 -24.35 6.74
N HIS A 382 5.98 -24.72 7.84
CA HIS A 382 4.62 -24.35 8.16
C HIS A 382 4.61 -22.98 8.84
N LEU A 383 4.25 -21.94 8.09
CA LEU A 383 4.17 -20.55 8.56
C LEU A 383 2.94 -20.26 9.45
N GLU A 384 2.39 -21.28 10.10
CA GLU A 384 1.19 -21.26 10.96
C GLU A 384 0.10 -20.33 10.38
N GLY A 385 -0.25 -19.23 11.06
CA GLY A 385 -1.29 -18.29 10.63
C GLY A 385 -1.08 -17.67 9.23
N ALA A 386 0.16 -17.53 8.77
CA ALA A 386 0.54 -16.99 7.46
C ALA A 386 0.65 -18.06 6.34
N SER A 387 0.48 -19.34 6.65
CA SER A 387 0.71 -20.44 5.67
C SER A 387 -0.21 -20.36 4.46
N GLY A 388 -1.48 -20.05 4.71
CA GLY A 388 -2.51 -19.97 3.69
C GLY A 388 -2.19 -18.92 2.64
N ILE A 389 -1.82 -17.71 3.07
CA ILE A 389 -1.49 -16.63 2.12
C ILE A 389 -0.18 -16.88 1.35
N ALA A 390 0.83 -17.50 1.96
CA ALA A 390 2.05 -17.89 1.25
C ALA A 390 1.76 -18.94 0.14
N SER A 391 0.86 -19.89 0.40
CA SER A 391 0.36 -20.86 -0.58
C SER A 391 -0.49 -20.21 -1.68
N VAL A 392 -1.32 -19.21 -1.36
CA VAL A 392 -2.03 -18.38 -2.36
C VAL A 392 -1.05 -17.64 -3.26
N MET A 393 -0.06 -16.94 -2.70
CA MET A 393 0.95 -16.18 -3.46
C MET A 393 1.77 -17.07 -4.39
N LYS A 394 2.21 -18.25 -3.93
CA LYS A 394 2.83 -19.27 -4.79
C LYS A 394 1.92 -19.63 -5.96
N THR A 395 0.64 -19.87 -5.68
CA THR A 395 -0.35 -20.26 -6.69
C THR A 395 -0.58 -19.15 -7.72
N VAL A 396 -0.63 -17.88 -7.31
CA VAL A 396 -0.70 -16.72 -8.23
C VAL A 396 0.50 -16.70 -9.17
N LEU A 397 1.72 -16.78 -8.63
CA LEU A 397 2.96 -16.80 -9.43
C LEU A 397 3.02 -17.98 -10.41
N MET A 398 2.55 -19.16 -9.98
CA MET A 398 2.45 -20.35 -10.85
C MET A 398 1.47 -20.16 -12.02
N LEU A 399 0.33 -19.52 -11.77
CA LEU A 399 -0.68 -19.24 -12.80
C LEU A 399 -0.17 -18.20 -13.80
N GLU A 400 0.48 -17.14 -13.31
CA GLU A 400 1.10 -16.07 -14.10
C GLU A 400 2.21 -16.63 -15.02
N HIS A 401 3.21 -17.29 -14.45
CA HIS A 401 4.33 -17.85 -15.21
C HIS A 401 3.98 -19.12 -16.00
N GLY A 402 2.85 -19.78 -15.70
CA GLY A 402 2.42 -21.00 -16.39
C GLY A 402 3.31 -22.22 -16.11
N VAL A 403 3.97 -22.24 -14.95
CA VAL A 403 4.94 -23.27 -14.54
C VAL A 403 4.56 -23.80 -13.16
N ILE A 404 4.62 -25.12 -13.02
CA ILE A 404 4.46 -25.85 -11.76
C ILE A 404 5.87 -26.18 -11.25
N PRO A 405 6.34 -25.60 -10.12
CA PRO A 405 7.63 -25.92 -9.54
C PRO A 405 7.69 -27.34 -8.97
N ALA A 406 8.91 -27.83 -8.76
CA ALA A 406 9.12 -29.06 -7.98
C ALA A 406 8.55 -28.89 -6.56
N ALA A 407 7.74 -29.87 -6.14
CA ALA A 407 7.11 -29.95 -4.83
C ALA A 407 7.97 -30.70 -3.78
N ALA A 408 8.82 -31.61 -4.26
CA ALA A 408 9.82 -32.34 -3.47
C ALA A 408 11.09 -32.56 -4.32
N ASP A 409 12.27 -32.64 -3.69
CA ASP A 409 13.51 -32.92 -4.39
C ASP A 409 13.57 -34.42 -4.77
N PRO A 410 14.09 -34.82 -5.94
CA PRO A 410 14.38 -36.24 -6.23
C PRO A 410 15.19 -36.96 -5.14
N ALA A 411 16.07 -36.25 -4.42
CA ALA A 411 16.89 -36.78 -3.34
C ALA A 411 16.15 -36.98 -2.01
N ASP A 412 14.91 -36.47 -1.86
CA ASP A 412 14.11 -36.62 -0.64
C ASP A 412 13.51 -38.03 -0.44
N GLY A 413 13.73 -38.94 -1.40
CA GLY A 413 13.31 -40.34 -1.32
C GLY A 413 11.86 -40.58 -1.75
N ASP A 414 11.38 -41.79 -1.45
CA ASP A 414 10.12 -42.33 -1.97
C ASP A 414 8.87 -41.58 -1.47
N LEU A 415 7.79 -41.65 -2.24
CA LEU A 415 6.47 -41.15 -1.82
C LEU A 415 5.84 -42.03 -0.75
N ASN A 416 4.92 -41.46 0.03
CA ASN A 416 4.28 -42.11 1.16
C ASN A 416 3.51 -43.39 0.72
N PRO A 417 3.89 -44.59 1.21
CA PRO A 417 3.29 -45.86 0.79
C PRO A 417 1.89 -46.11 1.36
N HIS A 418 1.41 -45.26 2.28
CA HIS A 418 0.02 -45.27 2.74
C HIS A 418 -0.93 -44.59 1.75
N ILE A 419 -0.41 -44.07 0.64
CA ILE A 419 -1.17 -43.44 -0.44
C ILE A 419 -0.97 -44.26 -1.72
N ASP A 420 -2.08 -44.64 -2.34
CA ASP A 420 -2.13 -45.47 -3.55
C ASP A 420 -1.95 -44.62 -4.82
N TRP A 421 -0.74 -44.09 -5.01
CA TRP A 421 -0.41 -43.13 -6.09
C TRP A 421 -0.74 -43.66 -7.48
N GLU A 422 -0.49 -44.95 -7.75
CA GLU A 422 -0.76 -45.60 -9.04
C GLU A 422 -2.26 -45.56 -9.40
N ARG A 423 -3.14 -45.85 -8.44
CA ARG A 423 -4.60 -45.79 -8.65
C ARG A 423 -5.12 -44.36 -8.78
N LEU A 424 -4.50 -43.41 -8.10
CA LEU A 424 -5.01 -42.05 -7.99
C LEU A 424 -4.92 -41.25 -9.29
N ALA A 425 -3.90 -41.52 -10.12
CA ALA A 425 -3.48 -40.65 -11.22
C ALA A 425 -3.14 -39.22 -10.73
N PHE A 426 -2.54 -39.13 -9.55
CA PHE A 426 -1.99 -37.90 -8.98
C PHE A 426 -0.46 -37.96 -9.05
N ASP A 427 0.17 -36.79 -9.19
CA ASP A 427 1.62 -36.63 -9.27
C ASP A 427 2.10 -35.63 -8.21
N VAL A 428 3.30 -35.84 -7.68
CA VAL A 428 4.01 -34.91 -6.80
C VAL A 428 5.27 -34.46 -7.55
N PRO A 429 5.24 -33.31 -8.25
CA PRO A 429 6.27 -32.95 -9.21
C PRO A 429 7.68 -32.92 -8.58
N ARG A 430 8.60 -33.71 -9.13
CA ARG A 430 10.02 -33.71 -8.73
C ARG A 430 10.90 -32.76 -9.56
N HIS A 431 10.32 -32.18 -10.62
CA HIS A 431 10.97 -31.23 -11.52
C HIS A 431 9.99 -30.11 -11.89
N HIS A 432 10.50 -28.94 -12.28
CA HIS A 432 9.67 -27.86 -12.79
C HIS A 432 9.07 -28.25 -14.14
N ALA A 433 7.75 -28.14 -14.28
CA ALA A 433 7.02 -28.50 -15.49
C ALA A 433 6.17 -27.31 -15.99
N PRO A 434 5.94 -27.17 -17.30
CA PRO A 434 4.90 -26.27 -17.80
C PRO A 434 3.53 -26.73 -17.31
N TRP A 435 2.57 -25.82 -17.20
CA TRP A 435 1.19 -26.18 -16.94
C TRP A 435 0.65 -27.11 -18.04
N PRO A 436 -0.06 -28.22 -17.72
CA PRO A 436 -0.56 -29.17 -18.73
C PRO A 436 -1.39 -28.50 -19.83
N ALA A 437 -0.98 -28.70 -21.08
CA ALA A 437 -1.56 -28.04 -22.26
C ALA A 437 -2.91 -28.65 -22.69
N GLU A 438 -3.24 -29.83 -22.17
CA GLU A 438 -4.51 -30.53 -22.40
C GLU A 438 -5.67 -29.91 -21.60
N LEU A 439 -5.36 -29.08 -20.60
CA LEU A 439 -6.36 -28.38 -19.79
C LEU A 439 -6.76 -27.07 -20.48
N PRO A 440 -8.07 -26.75 -20.56
CA PRO A 440 -8.54 -25.57 -21.28
C PRO A 440 -8.10 -24.26 -20.62
N ARG A 441 -7.78 -24.29 -19.32
CA ARG A 441 -7.33 -23.17 -18.49
C ARG A 441 -6.40 -23.65 -17.39
N ARG A 442 -5.61 -22.72 -16.86
CA ARG A 442 -4.84 -22.94 -15.62
C ARG A 442 -5.74 -22.67 -14.43
N VAL A 443 -6.14 -23.72 -13.71
CA VAL A 443 -6.99 -23.63 -12.50
C VAL A 443 -6.37 -24.44 -11.36
N ALA A 444 -6.21 -23.82 -10.20
CA ALA A 444 -5.63 -24.39 -9.00
C ALA A 444 -6.62 -24.43 -7.83
N GLY A 445 -6.54 -25.48 -7.01
CA GLY A 445 -7.09 -25.48 -5.66
C GLY A 445 -6.02 -25.10 -4.62
N VAL A 446 -6.41 -24.42 -3.54
CA VAL A 446 -5.55 -24.12 -2.39
C VAL A 446 -6.25 -24.55 -1.11
N ASN A 447 -5.63 -25.46 -0.35
CA ASN A 447 -6.11 -25.98 0.93
C ASN A 447 -5.43 -25.27 2.11
N SER A 448 -6.18 -24.94 3.16
CA SER A 448 -5.60 -24.84 4.50
C SER A 448 -6.56 -25.31 5.57
N PHE A 449 -6.09 -26.19 6.44
CA PHE A 449 -6.85 -26.85 7.49
C PHE A 449 -6.25 -26.49 8.85
N GLY A 450 -7.02 -25.79 9.68
CA GLY A 450 -6.64 -25.36 11.02
C GLY A 450 -6.68 -26.52 12.01
N MET A 451 -5.71 -26.60 12.94
CA MET A 451 -5.69 -27.63 13.99
C MET A 451 -6.87 -27.55 14.98
N SER A 452 -7.66 -26.48 14.94
CA SER A 452 -8.94 -26.35 15.65
C SER A 452 -10.10 -27.08 14.94
N GLY A 453 -9.88 -27.55 13.72
CA GLY A 453 -10.86 -28.20 12.85
C GLY A 453 -11.50 -27.28 11.80
N THR A 454 -11.11 -26.00 11.69
CA THR A 454 -11.62 -25.12 10.62
C THR A 454 -10.92 -25.42 9.29
N ASN A 455 -11.68 -25.73 8.23
CA ASN A 455 -11.12 -25.98 6.90
C ASN A 455 -11.45 -24.86 5.93
N VAL A 456 -10.52 -24.56 5.01
CA VAL A 456 -10.74 -23.61 3.91
C VAL A 456 -10.21 -24.18 2.60
N HIS A 457 -10.99 -24.02 1.53
CA HIS A 457 -10.55 -24.25 0.15
C HIS A 457 -10.79 -22.99 -0.69
N ALA A 458 -9.83 -22.63 -1.54
CA ALA A 458 -9.98 -21.59 -2.56
C ALA A 458 -9.67 -22.13 -3.96
N VAL A 459 -10.42 -21.67 -4.95
CA VAL A 459 -10.21 -22.00 -6.37
C VAL A 459 -9.73 -20.74 -7.10
N LEU A 460 -8.54 -20.81 -7.68
CA LEU A 460 -7.90 -19.72 -8.43
C LEU A 460 -7.73 -20.11 -9.91
N GLU A 461 -7.95 -19.19 -10.83
CA GLU A 461 -7.64 -19.36 -12.26
C GLU A 461 -6.70 -18.27 -12.78
N THR A 462 -6.00 -18.57 -13.88
CA THR A 462 -5.27 -17.56 -14.66
C THR A 462 -6.23 -16.52 -15.23
N TYR A 463 -5.82 -15.26 -15.26
CA TYR A 463 -6.57 -14.21 -15.94
C TYR A 463 -6.28 -14.22 -17.44
N GLU A 464 -7.33 -14.26 -18.26
CA GLU A 464 -7.27 -14.09 -19.71
C GLU A 464 -7.96 -12.75 -20.05
N PRO A 465 -7.21 -11.69 -20.41
CA PRO A 465 -7.84 -10.41 -20.75
C PRO A 465 -8.76 -10.55 -21.97
N PRO A 466 -9.91 -9.84 -22.01
CA PRO A 466 -10.82 -9.88 -23.14
C PRO A 466 -10.11 -9.55 -24.47
N ALA A 467 -10.49 -10.23 -25.56
CA ALA A 467 -9.81 -10.09 -26.86
C ALA A 467 -9.79 -8.65 -27.44
N THR A 468 -10.65 -7.77 -26.94
CA THR A 468 -10.66 -6.32 -27.25
C THR A 468 -9.56 -5.53 -26.54
N ALA A 469 -9.02 -6.01 -25.42
CA ALA A 469 -7.90 -5.41 -24.70
C ALA A 469 -6.53 -5.79 -25.27
N THR A 470 -6.45 -6.89 -26.05
CA THR A 470 -5.24 -7.37 -26.73
C THR A 470 -5.05 -6.83 -28.15
N ALA A 471 -5.89 -5.89 -28.60
CA ALA A 471 -5.62 -5.17 -29.84
C ALA A 471 -4.26 -4.45 -29.72
N PRO A 472 -3.35 -4.56 -30.73
CA PRO A 472 -2.05 -3.90 -30.64
C PRO A 472 -2.27 -2.41 -30.43
N ALA A 473 -1.69 -1.87 -29.35
CA ALA A 473 -1.77 -0.45 -29.05
C ALA A 473 -1.35 0.33 -30.31
N PRO A 474 -2.16 1.30 -30.79
CA PRO A 474 -1.79 2.08 -31.97
C PRO A 474 -0.43 2.70 -31.72
N ALA A 475 0.47 2.59 -32.71
CA ALA A 475 1.89 2.92 -32.57
C ALA A 475 2.06 4.23 -31.77
N ARG A 476 2.47 4.09 -30.49
CA ARG A 476 2.58 5.21 -29.55
C ARG A 476 3.66 6.13 -30.14
N LEU A 477 3.24 7.23 -30.75
CA LEU A 477 4.16 8.27 -31.25
C LEU A 477 5.13 8.62 -30.12
N ARG A 478 6.43 8.70 -30.41
CA ARG A 478 7.41 9.17 -29.42
C ARG A 478 7.00 10.57 -28.98
N ARG A 479 6.52 10.67 -27.74
CA ARG A 479 6.01 11.86 -27.08
C ARG A 479 6.80 12.07 -25.78
N PRO A 480 6.88 13.29 -25.27
CA PRO A 480 7.44 13.54 -23.95
C PRO A 480 6.55 12.88 -22.88
N GLU A 481 7.12 11.97 -22.11
CA GLU A 481 6.49 11.36 -20.94
C GLU A 481 6.99 12.04 -19.67
N LEU A 482 6.06 12.30 -18.74
CA LEU A 482 6.36 12.85 -17.42
C LEU A 482 6.50 11.71 -16.41
N LEU A 483 7.74 11.46 -15.99
CA LEU A 483 8.08 10.60 -14.86
C LEU A 483 8.16 11.46 -13.59
N VAL A 484 7.54 10.99 -12.50
CA VAL A 484 7.63 11.62 -11.18
C VAL A 484 7.98 10.58 -10.12
N LEU A 485 8.81 10.95 -9.16
CA LEU A 485 9.12 10.18 -7.97
C LEU A 485 9.01 11.08 -6.74
N SER A 486 8.61 10.52 -5.60
CA SER A 486 8.68 11.23 -4.33
C SER A 486 8.90 10.30 -3.15
N ALA A 487 9.55 10.79 -2.10
CA ALA A 487 9.77 10.07 -0.85
C ALA A 487 9.65 10.97 0.39
N LYS A 488 9.54 10.36 1.57
CA LYS A 488 9.58 11.05 2.87
C LYS A 488 11.00 11.36 3.37
N ASP A 489 12.02 10.80 2.72
CA ASP A 489 13.42 10.95 3.07
C ASP A 489 14.29 11.11 1.78
N PRO A 490 15.39 11.89 1.80
CA PRO A 490 16.25 12.05 0.62
C PRO A 490 16.87 10.74 0.11
N SER A 491 17.38 9.89 1.01
CA SER A 491 17.99 8.61 0.63
C SER A 491 16.95 7.62 0.09
N ALA A 492 15.71 7.70 0.57
CA ALA A 492 14.60 6.95 0.00
C ALA A 492 14.25 7.42 -1.43
N LEU A 493 14.35 8.73 -1.71
CA LEU A 493 14.20 9.25 -3.08
C LEU A 493 15.31 8.75 -4.01
N ASP A 494 16.56 8.76 -3.53
CA ASP A 494 17.72 8.23 -4.26
C ASP A 494 17.58 6.74 -4.57
N HIS A 495 17.28 5.91 -3.56
CA HIS A 495 17.04 4.47 -3.74
C HIS A 495 15.85 4.17 -4.67
N LEU A 496 14.84 5.04 -4.71
CA LEU A 496 13.73 4.91 -5.66
C LEU A 496 14.18 5.29 -7.09
N ALA A 497 14.93 6.38 -7.26
CA ALA A 497 15.48 6.80 -8.54
C ALA A 497 16.42 5.73 -9.14
N ASP A 498 17.27 5.11 -8.33
CA ASP A 498 18.22 4.09 -8.79
C ASP A 498 17.53 2.78 -9.20
N ARG A 499 16.51 2.33 -8.45
CA ARG A 499 15.73 1.13 -8.79
C ARG A 499 14.86 1.34 -10.02
N ILE A 500 14.21 2.49 -10.16
CA ILE A 500 13.43 2.84 -11.35
C ILE A 500 14.35 3.04 -12.57
N GLY A 501 15.51 3.69 -12.39
CA GLY A 501 16.53 3.81 -13.44
C GLY A 501 17.09 2.45 -13.88
N ALA A 502 17.26 1.49 -12.96
CA ALA A 502 17.66 0.12 -13.29
C ALA A 502 16.61 -0.62 -14.13
N LEU A 503 15.34 -0.51 -13.76
CA LEU A 503 14.21 -1.06 -14.53
C LEU A 503 14.13 -0.44 -15.93
N LEU A 504 14.28 0.88 -16.05
CA LEU A 504 14.21 1.59 -17.33
C LEU A 504 15.38 1.26 -18.27
N ARG A 505 16.56 0.90 -17.75
CA ARG A 505 17.69 0.42 -18.59
C ARG A 505 17.40 -0.90 -19.31
N THR A 506 16.43 -1.69 -18.84
CA THR A 506 16.03 -2.98 -19.45
C THR A 506 14.64 -2.95 -20.06
N ALA A 507 13.93 -1.82 -20.00
CA ALA A 507 12.59 -1.66 -20.54
C ALA A 507 12.59 -1.30 -22.04
N ASP A 508 11.57 -1.80 -22.76
CA ASP A 508 11.21 -1.31 -24.09
C ASP A 508 10.53 0.07 -23.98
N ASP A 509 10.78 0.95 -24.95
CA ASP A 509 10.16 2.27 -25.04
C ASP A 509 8.62 2.19 -25.02
N ALA A 510 8.06 1.09 -25.54
CA ALA A 510 6.62 0.82 -25.51
C ALA A 510 6.00 0.84 -24.10
N ARG A 511 6.78 0.49 -23.06
CA ARG A 511 6.34 0.40 -21.66
C ARG A 511 6.48 1.70 -20.87
N ILE A 512 7.17 2.72 -21.38
CA ILE A 512 7.45 3.96 -20.64
C ILE A 512 6.16 4.62 -20.17
N ALA A 513 5.17 4.76 -21.05
CA ALA A 513 3.91 5.42 -20.73
C ALA A 513 3.16 4.71 -19.59
N ASP A 514 3.24 3.39 -19.51
CA ASP A 514 2.62 2.59 -18.44
C ASP A 514 3.38 2.76 -17.11
N VAL A 515 4.73 2.81 -17.15
CA VAL A 515 5.58 3.16 -16.00
C VAL A 515 5.27 4.56 -15.47
N CYS A 516 5.28 5.57 -16.35
CA CYS A 516 4.99 6.95 -16.00
C CYS A 516 3.54 7.13 -15.53
N HIS A 517 2.57 6.46 -16.14
CA HIS A 517 1.19 6.43 -15.66
C HIS A 517 1.10 5.86 -14.24
N THR A 518 1.75 4.71 -13.98
CA THR A 518 1.74 4.06 -12.67
C THR A 518 2.34 4.94 -11.58
N LEU A 519 3.45 5.61 -11.87
CA LEU A 519 4.06 6.56 -10.93
C LEU A 519 3.18 7.80 -10.69
N ARG A 520 2.50 8.32 -11.72
CA ARG A 520 1.60 9.49 -11.65
C ARG A 520 0.25 9.23 -10.99
N ALA A 521 -0.26 7.99 -11.06
CA ALA A 521 -1.61 7.61 -10.62
C ALA A 521 -1.63 6.70 -9.38
N GLY A 522 -0.55 5.96 -9.13
CA GLY A 522 -0.49 4.86 -8.17
C GLY A 522 0.62 4.97 -7.12
N ARG A 523 1.17 6.17 -6.90
CA ARG A 523 2.08 6.47 -5.79
C ARG A 523 1.58 7.67 -4.99
N ALA A 524 1.87 7.69 -3.70
CA ALA A 524 1.54 8.81 -2.84
C ALA A 524 2.56 9.96 -3.04
N PRO A 525 2.10 11.22 -3.14
CA PRO A 525 2.98 12.38 -3.24
C PRO A 525 3.61 12.70 -1.87
N PHE A 526 4.93 12.77 -1.81
CA PHE A 526 5.70 13.04 -0.59
C PHE A 526 6.59 14.30 -0.72
N PRO A 527 7.18 14.83 0.37
CA PRO A 527 7.89 16.12 0.35
C PRO A 527 9.15 16.17 -0.53
N TYR A 528 9.97 15.12 -0.55
CA TYR A 528 11.16 15.07 -1.41
C TYR A 528 10.75 14.56 -2.78
N ARG A 529 11.06 15.32 -3.84
CA ARG A 529 10.47 15.11 -5.17
C ARG A 529 11.50 15.18 -6.29
N LEU A 530 11.32 14.34 -7.30
CA LEU A 530 12.07 14.33 -8.55
C LEU A 530 11.08 14.19 -9.71
N ALA A 531 11.32 14.92 -10.79
CA ALA A 531 10.54 14.82 -12.02
C ALA A 531 11.45 14.89 -13.24
N VAL A 532 11.13 14.10 -14.26
CA VAL A 532 11.87 14.03 -15.53
C VAL A 532 10.87 14.03 -16.67
N VAL A 533 11.12 14.85 -17.70
CA VAL A 533 10.42 14.84 -18.98
C VAL A 533 11.40 14.36 -20.04
N ALA A 534 11.04 13.31 -20.77
CA ALA A 534 11.91 12.67 -21.78
C ALA A 534 11.08 11.84 -22.77
N THR A 535 11.69 11.39 -23.86
CA THR A 535 11.01 10.68 -24.97
C THR A 535 11.36 9.20 -25.11
N GLY A 536 12.30 8.68 -24.30
CA GLY A 536 12.76 7.30 -24.35
C GLY A 536 13.27 6.76 -23.01
N ALA A 537 13.31 5.43 -22.86
CA ALA A 537 13.57 4.78 -21.58
C ALA A 537 15.02 5.00 -21.10
N ARG A 538 15.97 4.98 -22.05
CA ARG A 538 17.39 5.28 -21.78
C ARG A 538 17.59 6.73 -21.34
N GLU A 539 16.87 7.68 -21.93
CA GLU A 539 16.94 9.11 -21.59
C GLU A 539 16.43 9.36 -20.16
N LEU A 540 15.28 8.75 -19.80
CA LEU A 540 14.78 8.75 -18.42
C LEU A 540 15.79 8.12 -17.45
N ALA A 541 16.37 6.96 -17.80
CA ALA A 541 17.31 6.26 -16.94
C ALA A 541 18.62 7.04 -16.71
N GLU A 542 19.12 7.75 -17.73
CA GLU A 542 20.31 8.61 -17.63
C GLU A 542 20.02 9.87 -16.80
N ALA A 543 18.87 10.52 -17.03
CA ALA A 543 18.44 11.67 -16.23
C ALA A 543 18.23 11.33 -14.75
N LEU A 544 17.67 10.15 -14.45
CA LEU A 544 17.58 9.62 -13.09
C LEU A 544 18.97 9.31 -12.50
N ALA A 545 19.85 8.64 -13.23
CA ALA A 545 21.16 8.22 -12.73
C ALA A 545 22.10 9.39 -12.44
N ASP A 546 22.20 10.35 -13.36
CA ASP A 546 23.02 11.55 -13.19
C ASP A 546 22.41 12.54 -12.15
N ARG A 547 21.19 12.26 -11.67
CA ARG A 547 20.30 13.23 -11.04
C ARG A 547 20.27 14.54 -11.85
N ARG A 548 20.23 14.44 -13.19
CA ARG A 548 20.23 15.56 -14.14
C ARG A 548 18.87 15.68 -14.81
N ALA A 549 18.08 16.65 -14.35
CA ALA A 549 16.94 17.17 -15.10
C ALA A 549 17.02 18.71 -15.08
N GLN A 550 16.37 19.37 -16.05
CA GLN A 550 16.42 20.83 -16.16
C GLN A 550 15.77 21.57 -14.97
N ILE A 551 15.08 20.86 -14.08
CA ILE A 551 14.36 21.40 -12.92
C ILE A 551 14.55 20.48 -11.70
N LEU A 552 15.79 20.38 -11.21
CA LEU A 552 16.09 19.72 -9.95
C LEU A 552 15.78 20.65 -8.78
N SER A 553 14.78 20.29 -7.99
CA SER A 553 14.63 20.77 -6.63
C SER A 553 14.56 19.57 -5.69
N THR A 554 15.73 18.99 -5.39
CA THR A 554 15.91 18.08 -4.26
C THR A 554 15.85 18.89 -2.96
N ALA A 555 14.65 19.31 -2.60
CA ALA A 555 14.35 19.98 -1.35
C ALA A 555 13.25 19.19 -0.64
N ALA A 556 13.20 19.27 0.69
CA ALA A 556 11.93 19.07 1.38
C ALA A 556 10.98 20.14 0.83
N ALA A 557 9.78 19.74 0.38
CA ALA A 557 8.78 20.70 -0.06
C ALA A 557 8.56 21.76 1.03
N GLY A 558 8.92 23.02 0.74
CA GLY A 558 8.56 24.16 1.57
C GLY A 558 7.07 24.48 1.46
N GLU A 559 6.68 25.71 1.81
CA GLU A 559 5.30 26.13 1.58
C GLU A 559 4.89 25.88 0.11
N PRO A 560 3.76 25.21 -0.14
CA PRO A 560 3.32 24.91 -1.50
C PRO A 560 3.12 26.20 -2.29
N PRO A 561 3.37 26.19 -3.61
CA PRO A 561 3.46 27.41 -4.42
C PRO A 561 2.17 28.24 -4.33
N ARG A 562 2.34 29.49 -3.91
CA ARG A 562 1.23 30.45 -3.77
C ARG A 562 1.01 31.21 -5.08
N ARG A 563 -0.23 31.67 -5.27
CA ARG A 563 -0.65 32.60 -6.34
C ARG A 563 -0.24 32.12 -7.75
N ILE A 564 -0.58 30.87 -8.09
CA ILE A 564 -0.39 30.34 -9.45
C ILE A 564 -1.24 31.19 -10.41
N THR A 565 -0.60 31.78 -11.41
CA THR A 565 -1.21 32.71 -12.38
C THR A 565 -0.99 32.22 -13.80
N LEU A 566 -2.05 32.29 -14.61
CA LEU A 566 -2.00 31.99 -16.04
C LEU A 566 -2.07 33.29 -16.84
N ARG A 567 -1.08 33.51 -17.69
CA ARG A 567 -1.10 34.51 -18.75
C ARG A 567 -1.30 33.80 -20.09
N ALA A 568 -2.28 34.24 -20.88
CA ALA A 568 -2.58 33.68 -22.19
C ALA A 568 -2.93 34.83 -23.14
N GLU A 569 -2.05 35.10 -24.09
CA GLU A 569 -2.13 36.23 -25.02
C GLU A 569 -1.98 35.74 -26.47
N GLY A 570 -2.60 36.41 -27.43
CA GLY A 570 -2.51 36.11 -28.85
C GLY A 570 -3.88 35.90 -29.53
N PRO A 571 -3.89 35.60 -30.85
CA PRO A 571 -5.12 35.38 -31.60
C PRO A 571 -5.94 34.19 -31.07
N PRO A 572 -7.30 34.25 -31.07
CA PRO A 572 -8.14 33.15 -30.61
C PRO A 572 -7.84 31.82 -31.30
N ASP A 573 -7.56 31.84 -32.61
CA ASP A 573 -7.27 30.63 -33.39
C ASP A 573 -5.94 29.99 -33.00
N ALA A 574 -4.92 30.78 -32.67
CA ALA A 574 -3.62 30.29 -32.21
C ALA A 574 -3.73 29.65 -30.81
N LEU A 575 -4.53 30.23 -29.92
CA LEU A 575 -4.85 29.64 -28.61
C LEU A 575 -5.68 28.35 -28.76
N ALA A 576 -6.63 28.32 -29.72
CA ALA A 576 -7.44 27.14 -30.02
C ALA A 576 -6.59 25.98 -30.57
N ALA A 577 -5.59 26.27 -31.40
CA ALA A 577 -4.65 25.27 -31.91
C ALA A 577 -3.85 24.60 -30.78
N VAL A 578 -3.36 25.38 -29.80
CA VAL A 578 -2.69 24.82 -28.60
C VAL A 578 -3.63 23.91 -27.80
N ILE A 579 -4.87 24.34 -27.58
CA ILE A 579 -5.87 23.52 -26.87
C ILE A 579 -6.14 22.22 -27.63
N ALA A 580 -6.22 22.27 -28.97
CA ALA A 580 -6.40 21.09 -29.80
C ALA A 580 -5.24 20.09 -29.65
N GLU A 581 -3.98 20.55 -29.69
CA GLU A 581 -2.79 19.71 -29.48
C GLU A 581 -2.76 19.09 -28.08
N LEU A 582 -2.97 19.87 -27.02
CA LEU A 582 -3.05 19.37 -25.64
C LEU A 582 -4.17 18.33 -25.47
N THR A 583 -5.32 18.57 -26.10
CA THR A 583 -6.49 17.68 -26.04
C THR A 583 -6.29 16.39 -26.85
N ALA A 584 -5.56 16.46 -27.96
CA ALA A 584 -5.18 15.30 -28.77
C ALA A 584 -4.05 14.48 -28.12
N ALA A 585 -3.17 15.12 -27.36
CA ALA A 585 -2.11 14.47 -26.59
C ALA A 585 -2.62 13.80 -25.31
N HIS A 586 -3.61 14.38 -24.63
CA HIS A 586 -4.11 13.89 -23.35
C HIS A 586 -5.65 13.83 -23.33
N PRO A 587 -6.29 12.81 -23.94
CA PRO A 587 -7.74 12.74 -24.08
C PRO A 587 -8.49 12.72 -22.74
N LEU A 588 -7.88 12.17 -21.69
CA LEU A 588 -8.44 12.15 -20.33
C LEU A 588 -8.58 13.55 -19.72
N LEU A 589 -7.98 14.60 -20.30
CA LEU A 589 -8.28 15.98 -19.94
C LEU A 589 -9.70 16.42 -20.36
N ARG A 590 -10.38 15.68 -21.28
CA ARG A 590 -11.77 15.92 -21.66
C ARG A 590 -12.76 15.22 -20.73
N ASP A 591 -12.48 13.98 -20.35
CA ASP A 591 -13.44 13.11 -19.69
C ASP A 591 -13.65 13.44 -18.20
N GLY A 592 -14.91 13.54 -17.81
CA GLY A 592 -15.37 14.08 -16.54
C GLY A 592 -16.58 14.98 -16.75
N GLN A 593 -17.40 15.21 -15.71
CA GLN A 593 -18.58 16.07 -15.82
C GLN A 593 -18.23 17.38 -16.53
N ALA A 594 -18.98 17.70 -17.58
CA ALA A 594 -18.77 18.91 -18.35
C ALA A 594 -18.83 20.11 -17.40
N PRO A 595 -17.94 21.12 -17.56
CA PRO A 595 -18.21 22.43 -16.99
C PRO A 595 -19.58 22.91 -17.50
N PRO A 596 -20.27 23.82 -16.77
CA PRO A 596 -21.40 24.53 -17.36
C PRO A 596 -20.97 25.05 -18.73
N ALA A 597 -21.77 24.74 -19.75
CA ALA A 597 -21.32 24.61 -21.14
C ALA A 597 -20.29 25.66 -21.55
N ALA A 598 -19.10 25.21 -21.97
CA ALA A 598 -18.03 26.09 -22.42
C ALA A 598 -18.58 27.02 -23.52
N SER A 599 -18.77 28.30 -23.18
CA SER A 599 -19.25 29.31 -24.12
C SER A 599 -18.29 29.35 -25.32
N PRO A 600 -18.77 29.11 -26.56
CA PRO A 600 -17.91 29.16 -27.74
C PRO A 600 -17.39 30.59 -27.93
N GLY A 601 -16.15 30.86 -27.48
CA GLY A 601 -15.57 32.20 -27.54
C GLY A 601 -14.30 32.48 -26.73
N HIS A 602 -13.97 31.71 -25.67
CA HIS A 602 -12.86 32.05 -24.77
C HIS A 602 -11.81 30.93 -24.57
N PRO A 603 -10.84 30.78 -25.50
CA PRO A 603 -9.74 29.81 -25.37
C PRO A 603 -8.95 29.89 -24.04
N ALA A 604 -8.68 31.11 -23.56
CA ALA A 604 -7.95 31.30 -22.30
C ALA A 604 -8.70 30.75 -21.08
N GLU A 605 -10.03 30.75 -21.09
CA GLU A 605 -10.85 30.18 -20.01
C GLU A 605 -10.86 28.64 -20.06
N THR A 606 -10.95 28.08 -21.27
CA THR A 606 -10.77 26.63 -21.50
C THR A 606 -9.43 26.14 -20.94
N LEU A 607 -8.34 26.87 -21.15
CA LEU A 607 -7.03 26.47 -20.62
C LEU A 607 -6.98 26.50 -19.08
N ARG A 608 -7.66 27.45 -18.43
CA ARG A 608 -7.81 27.48 -16.95
C ARG A 608 -8.64 26.29 -16.45
N ALA A 609 -9.69 25.90 -17.18
CA ALA A 609 -10.48 24.73 -16.84
C ALA A 609 -9.66 23.43 -16.94
N LEU A 610 -8.77 23.32 -17.94
CA LEU A 610 -7.82 22.20 -18.07
C LEU A 610 -6.83 22.15 -16.88
N LEU A 611 -6.20 23.28 -16.52
CA LEU A 611 -5.29 23.35 -15.37
C LEU A 611 -6.01 23.08 -14.03
N THR A 612 -7.24 23.56 -13.87
CA THR A 612 -8.07 23.27 -12.70
C THR A 612 -8.38 21.77 -12.57
N ARG A 613 -8.64 21.06 -13.69
CA ARG A 613 -8.82 19.60 -13.70
C ARG A 613 -7.55 18.86 -13.27
N LEU A 614 -6.38 19.39 -13.62
CA LEU A 614 -5.06 18.95 -13.16
C LEU A 614 -4.75 19.37 -11.71
N GLY A 615 -5.69 19.93 -10.94
CA GLY A 615 -5.45 20.36 -9.56
C GLY A 615 -4.60 21.64 -9.44
N VAL A 616 -4.43 22.38 -10.52
CA VAL A 616 -3.66 23.64 -10.60
C VAL A 616 -4.64 24.80 -10.80
N PRO A 617 -5.33 25.29 -9.75
CA PRO A 617 -6.21 26.45 -9.86
C PRO A 617 -5.39 27.71 -10.13
N THR A 618 -5.74 28.47 -11.17
CA THR A 618 -4.99 29.66 -11.58
C THR A 618 -5.81 30.94 -11.43
N SER A 619 -5.26 31.94 -10.75
CA SER A 619 -5.81 33.31 -10.76
C SER A 619 -5.57 33.99 -12.12
N PRO A 620 -6.40 34.99 -12.50
CA PRO A 620 -6.02 35.90 -13.57
C PRO A 620 -4.69 36.57 -13.24
N SER A 621 -3.84 36.75 -14.24
CA SER A 621 -2.75 37.73 -14.14
C SER A 621 -3.35 39.10 -13.84
N ASP A 622 -2.97 39.72 -12.73
CA ASP A 622 -3.15 41.16 -12.55
C ASP A 622 -2.43 41.85 -13.72
N GLY A 623 -3.17 42.53 -14.58
CA GLY A 623 -2.59 43.34 -15.65
C GLY A 623 -1.74 44.49 -15.08
N PRO A 624 -0.89 45.14 -15.89
CA PRO A 624 -0.22 46.35 -15.45
C PRO A 624 -1.29 47.34 -14.96
N ARG A 625 -1.14 47.82 -13.71
CA ARG A 625 -2.05 48.85 -13.16
C ARG A 625 -2.05 50.03 -14.13
N PRO A 626 -3.21 50.52 -14.59
CA PRO A 626 -3.24 51.75 -15.35
C PRO A 626 -2.68 52.86 -14.47
N GLU A 627 -1.72 53.63 -14.99
CA GLU A 627 -1.24 54.82 -14.31
C GLU A 627 -2.43 55.75 -14.04
N THR A 628 -2.62 56.13 -12.78
CA THR A 628 -3.77 56.91 -12.34
C THR A 628 -3.60 58.37 -12.76
N THR A 629 -3.80 58.67 -14.03
CA THR A 629 -3.94 60.05 -14.51
C THR A 629 -5.32 60.60 -14.12
N GLY A 630 -5.35 61.63 -13.26
CA GLY A 630 -6.53 62.50 -13.12
C GLY A 630 -7.17 62.56 -11.72
N GLY A 631 -6.44 63.06 -10.72
CA GLY A 631 -7.08 63.69 -9.55
C GLY A 631 -7.47 65.14 -9.85
N PRO A 632 -8.67 65.63 -9.48
CA PRO A 632 -9.12 66.97 -9.83
C PRO A 632 -8.55 68.06 -8.90
N GLY A 633 -7.66 68.88 -9.46
CA GLY A 633 -7.46 70.31 -9.22
C GLY A 633 -7.55 70.93 -7.81
N ARG A 634 -6.44 71.54 -7.37
CA ARG A 634 -6.48 72.86 -6.73
C ARG A 634 -5.21 73.69 -6.95
N GLN A 635 -5.43 74.91 -7.43
CA GLN A 635 -4.73 76.20 -7.20
C GLN A 635 -3.67 76.21 -6.06
N THR A 636 -2.56 76.99 -6.08
CA THR A 636 -2.30 78.27 -6.79
C THR A 636 -0.81 78.70 -6.74
N ALA A 637 -0.44 79.60 -7.67
CA ALA A 637 0.47 80.76 -7.52
C ALA A 637 2.02 80.64 -7.50
N ASP A 638 2.60 81.58 -8.25
CA ASP A 638 3.89 82.30 -8.16
C ASP A 638 5.27 81.60 -8.35
N GLY A 639 6.07 82.18 -9.26
CA GLY A 639 7.51 81.94 -9.47
C GLY A 639 8.36 83.07 -8.85
N PRO A 640 9.46 83.57 -9.47
CA PRO A 640 10.16 83.12 -10.69
C PRO A 640 11.69 82.87 -10.47
N GLY A 641 12.38 82.23 -11.43
CA GLY A 641 13.84 81.97 -11.33
C GLY A 641 14.57 81.67 -12.66
N ARG A 642 15.07 82.71 -13.33
CA ARG A 642 16.18 82.69 -14.33
C ARG A 642 17.49 82.21 -13.66
N GLN A 643 18.59 81.73 -14.26
CA GLN A 643 19.15 81.51 -15.63
C GLN A 643 20.36 80.51 -15.44
N THR A 644 21.08 79.91 -16.41
CA THR A 644 21.20 80.04 -17.89
C THR A 644 21.73 78.74 -18.54
N ALA A 645 21.26 78.45 -19.76
CA ALA A 645 21.99 78.03 -20.98
C ALA A 645 23.39 77.38 -20.95
N ASP A 646 23.55 76.25 -21.68
CA ASP A 646 24.35 76.23 -22.92
C ASP A 646 23.93 75.11 -23.93
N ARG A 647 23.53 75.53 -25.14
CA ARG A 647 23.72 74.99 -26.53
C ARG A 647 23.69 73.47 -26.91
N PRO A 648 23.50 73.12 -28.21
CA PRO A 648 22.20 73.07 -28.88
C PRO A 648 21.89 71.68 -29.50
N ALA A 649 20.72 71.53 -30.13
CA ALA A 649 20.22 70.29 -30.69
C ALA A 649 20.94 69.80 -31.96
N GLN A 650 20.93 68.48 -32.18
CA GLN A 650 20.88 67.85 -33.50
C GLN A 650 20.14 66.51 -33.42
N ASP A 651 18.96 66.48 -34.07
CA ASP A 651 18.29 65.36 -34.73
C ASP A 651 18.41 63.95 -34.14
N THR A 652 17.42 63.57 -33.33
CA THR A 652 17.08 62.16 -33.08
C THR A 652 16.34 61.58 -34.29
N GLU A 653 17.02 60.73 -35.06
CA GLU A 653 16.36 59.86 -36.05
C GLU A 653 15.44 58.84 -35.37
N ASP A 654 14.31 58.55 -36.02
CA ASP A 654 13.41 57.44 -35.67
C ASP A 654 14.19 56.10 -35.66
N GLN A 655 14.26 55.46 -34.49
CA GLN A 655 14.42 54.00 -34.43
C GLN A 655 13.07 53.38 -34.06
N PRO A 656 12.50 52.51 -34.92
CA PRO A 656 11.17 51.96 -34.68
C PRO A 656 11.19 51.05 -33.46
N ALA A 657 10.07 51.08 -32.71
CA ALA A 657 9.79 50.08 -31.69
C ALA A 657 9.87 48.66 -32.28
N PRO A 658 10.33 47.65 -31.51
CA PRO A 658 10.44 46.29 -32.02
C PRO A 658 9.06 45.77 -32.44
N ASP A 659 8.95 45.34 -33.69
CA ASP A 659 7.71 44.88 -34.32
C ASP A 659 6.97 43.87 -33.44
N ALA A 660 5.68 44.12 -33.23
CA ALA A 660 4.79 43.16 -32.62
C ALA A 660 4.57 42.00 -33.59
N ALA A 661 5.29 40.88 -33.38
CA ALA A 661 5.16 39.66 -34.18
C ALA A 661 3.71 39.11 -34.14
N HIS A 662 2.89 39.52 -35.11
CA HIS A 662 1.50 39.11 -35.24
C HIS A 662 1.40 37.64 -35.69
N GLY A 663 0.88 36.78 -34.81
CA GLY A 663 0.45 35.42 -35.17
C GLY A 663 0.64 34.33 -34.10
N VAL A 664 1.51 34.55 -33.10
CA VAL A 664 1.85 33.54 -32.10
C VAL A 664 1.03 33.68 -30.82
N ALA A 665 0.54 32.55 -30.29
CA ALA A 665 -0.03 32.47 -28.96
C ALA A 665 1.09 32.35 -27.90
N ARG A 666 1.05 33.23 -26.89
CA ARG A 666 1.98 33.22 -25.75
C ARG A 666 1.21 32.77 -24.52
N ILE A 667 1.57 31.61 -23.98
CA ILE A 667 0.95 31.06 -22.78
C ILE A 667 2.04 30.81 -21.74
N GLU A 668 1.92 31.43 -20.57
CA GLU A 668 2.90 31.40 -19.49
C GLU A 668 2.22 31.08 -18.16
N LEU A 669 2.78 30.14 -17.40
CA LEU A 669 2.36 29.78 -16.05
C LEU A 669 3.39 30.32 -15.06
N SER A 670 2.94 31.10 -14.07
CA SER A 670 3.82 31.69 -13.06
C SER A 670 3.37 31.34 -11.64
N TRP A 671 4.31 31.14 -10.73
CA TRP A 671 4.05 30.90 -9.31
C TRP A 671 5.18 31.44 -8.43
N GLU A 672 4.91 31.57 -7.13
CA GLU A 672 5.89 31.96 -6.13
C GLU A 672 6.06 30.83 -5.10
N ALA A 673 7.30 30.36 -4.93
CA ALA A 673 7.67 29.33 -3.95
C ALA A 673 9.09 29.60 -3.43
N HIS A 674 9.36 29.32 -2.15
CA HIS A 674 10.69 29.51 -1.54
C HIS A 674 11.29 30.91 -1.76
N GLY A 675 10.46 31.96 -1.77
CA GLY A 675 10.87 33.35 -2.03
C GLY A 675 11.30 33.65 -3.48
N ARG A 676 11.10 32.72 -4.42
CA ARG A 676 11.44 32.88 -5.84
C ARG A 676 10.19 32.79 -6.70
N ARG A 677 10.04 33.74 -7.63
CA ARG A 677 9.03 33.68 -8.69
C ARG A 677 9.58 32.91 -9.86
N THR A 678 8.86 31.89 -10.30
CA THR A 678 9.16 31.10 -11.49
C THR A 678 8.08 31.34 -12.53
N THR A 679 8.49 31.46 -13.80
CA THR A 679 7.59 31.61 -14.94
C THR A 679 8.07 30.66 -16.03
N LEU A 680 7.20 29.75 -16.49
CA LEU A 680 7.49 28.83 -17.60
C LEU A 680 6.45 28.96 -18.71
N PRO A 681 6.85 28.84 -19.99
CA PRO A 681 5.90 28.76 -21.10
C PRO A 681 5.14 27.43 -21.07
N LEU A 682 3.85 27.48 -21.39
CA LEU A 682 3.00 26.31 -21.69
C LEU A 682 2.79 26.13 -23.20
N ALA A 683 3.13 27.14 -24.00
CA ALA A 683 3.11 27.09 -25.46
C ALA A 683 4.28 27.91 -26.02
N GLY A 684 4.93 27.36 -27.04
CA GLY A 684 5.99 28.03 -27.79
C GLY A 684 5.45 28.66 -29.09
N PRO A 685 6.34 29.07 -30.01
CA PRO A 685 5.94 29.59 -31.32
C PRO A 685 5.23 28.57 -32.22
N ARG A 686 5.19 27.28 -31.82
CA ARG A 686 4.55 26.18 -32.56
C ARG A 686 3.61 25.41 -31.62
N PRO A 687 2.32 25.19 -31.96
CA PRO A 687 1.38 24.49 -31.10
C PRO A 687 1.80 23.07 -30.69
N GLN A 688 2.50 22.35 -31.56
CA GLN A 688 2.97 20.99 -31.31
C GLN A 688 3.99 20.86 -30.16
N ASP A 689 4.61 21.96 -29.73
CA ASP A 689 5.54 21.98 -28.59
C ASP A 689 4.78 22.01 -27.24
N ALA A 690 3.48 22.32 -27.25
CA ALA A 690 2.69 22.53 -26.03
C ALA A 690 2.60 21.32 -25.07
N PRO A 691 2.51 20.05 -25.52
CA PRO A 691 2.51 18.90 -24.60
C PRO A 691 3.80 18.77 -23.79
N GLU A 692 4.96 19.03 -24.41
CA GLU A 692 6.27 19.02 -23.74
C GLU A 692 6.39 20.13 -22.71
N LEU A 693 5.96 21.34 -23.09
CA LEU A 693 5.97 22.52 -22.25
C LEU A 693 5.00 22.39 -21.05
N LEU A 694 3.81 21.81 -21.27
CA LEU A 694 2.89 21.48 -20.19
C LEU A 694 3.48 20.44 -19.23
N ALA A 695 4.05 19.36 -19.74
CA ALA A 695 4.71 18.34 -18.91
C ALA A 695 5.86 18.95 -18.08
N THR A 696 6.65 19.84 -18.69
CA THR A 696 7.77 20.54 -18.04
C THR A 696 7.29 21.51 -16.95
N ALA A 697 6.22 22.28 -17.20
CA ALA A 697 5.65 23.18 -16.20
C ALA A 697 5.00 22.43 -15.03
N LEU A 698 4.38 21.28 -15.28
CA LEU A 698 3.80 20.43 -14.23
C LEU A 698 4.87 19.68 -13.43
N ALA A 699 5.97 19.26 -14.07
CA ALA A 699 7.17 18.77 -13.37
C ALA A 699 7.72 19.85 -12.41
N ALA A 700 7.85 21.09 -12.88
CA ALA A 700 8.31 22.21 -12.09
C ALA A 700 7.41 22.48 -10.88
N LEU A 701 6.10 22.57 -11.08
CA LEU A 701 5.13 22.75 -10.00
C LEU A 701 5.15 21.60 -8.99
N PHE A 702 5.26 20.35 -9.46
CA PHE A 702 5.39 19.18 -8.60
C PHE A 702 6.64 19.27 -7.72
N THR A 703 7.82 19.52 -8.30
CA THR A 703 9.08 19.68 -7.54
C THR A 703 9.09 20.92 -6.63
N ALA A 704 8.29 21.94 -6.92
CA ALA A 704 8.10 23.11 -6.08
C ALA A 704 7.12 22.90 -4.90
N GLY A 705 6.47 21.73 -4.81
CA GLY A 705 5.58 21.36 -3.70
C GLY A 705 4.08 21.28 -4.02
N ALA A 706 3.62 21.66 -5.22
CA ALA A 706 2.21 21.50 -5.61
C ALA A 706 1.87 20.01 -5.80
N ASP A 707 0.62 19.59 -5.54
CA ASP A 707 0.14 18.23 -5.86
C ASP A 707 -0.79 18.23 -7.09
N PRO A 708 -0.26 18.46 -8.31
CA PRO A 708 -1.07 18.36 -9.52
C PRO A 708 -1.56 16.92 -9.71
N ARG A 709 -2.81 16.77 -10.17
CA ARG A 709 -3.37 15.49 -10.59
C ARG A 709 -2.73 15.11 -11.93
N LEU A 710 -1.64 14.35 -11.91
CA LEU A 710 -0.87 14.01 -13.11
C LEU A 710 -1.39 12.79 -13.90
N ALA A 711 -2.29 11.98 -13.32
CA ALA A 711 -2.88 10.82 -13.98
C ALA A 711 -3.59 11.14 -15.33
N PRO A 712 -4.35 12.25 -15.49
CA PRO A 712 -4.97 12.63 -16.76
C PRO A 712 -4.02 12.99 -17.90
N LEU A 713 -2.71 13.16 -17.63
CA LEU A 713 -1.69 13.34 -18.67
C LEU A 713 -1.32 12.02 -19.38
N ALA A 714 -1.96 10.90 -19.05
CA ALA A 714 -1.73 9.65 -19.77
C ALA A 714 -2.09 9.81 -21.26
N ALA A 715 -1.30 9.18 -22.13
CA ALA A 715 -1.46 9.26 -23.59
C ALA A 715 -2.81 8.67 -24.07
N PRO A 716 -3.19 8.78 -25.36
CA PRO A 716 -4.37 8.10 -25.88
C PRO A 716 -4.21 6.56 -25.83
N GLY A 717 -5.19 5.86 -25.25
CA GLY A 717 -5.24 4.40 -25.22
C GLY A 717 -5.52 3.83 -23.82
N ALA A 718 -5.59 2.50 -23.73
CA ALA A 718 -5.52 1.82 -22.45
C ALA A 718 -4.11 1.96 -21.86
N HIS A 719 -4.03 2.25 -20.57
CA HIS A 719 -2.81 2.19 -19.76
C HIS A 719 -2.97 1.09 -18.75
N PHE A 720 -1.91 0.35 -18.52
CA PHE A 720 -1.87 -0.69 -17.52
C PHE A 720 -1.00 -0.22 -16.36
N VAL A 721 -1.38 -0.61 -15.14
CA VAL A 721 -0.47 -0.53 -14.00
C VAL A 721 0.71 -1.46 -14.27
N ALA A 722 1.91 -0.88 -14.38
CA ALA A 722 3.15 -1.63 -14.47
C ALA A 722 3.57 -2.12 -13.08
N ASP A 723 4.06 -3.35 -12.98
CA ASP A 723 4.79 -3.75 -11.79
C ASP A 723 6.08 -2.93 -11.69
N LEU A 724 6.29 -2.32 -10.51
CA LEU A 724 7.33 -1.34 -10.25
C LEU A 724 7.84 -1.50 -8.80
N PRO A 725 9.13 -1.21 -8.55
CA PRO A 725 9.67 -1.09 -7.20
C PRO A 725 8.76 -0.31 -6.25
N THR A 726 8.54 -0.87 -5.07
CA THR A 726 7.77 -0.27 -3.97
C THR A 726 8.65 0.67 -3.13
N TYR A 727 8.06 1.41 -2.20
CA TYR A 727 8.76 2.35 -1.33
C TYR A 727 9.97 1.70 -0.61
N PRO A 728 11.16 2.33 -0.63
CA PRO A 728 12.34 1.80 0.05
C PRO A 728 12.34 2.22 1.53
N PHE A 729 11.61 1.48 2.36
CA PHE A 729 11.56 1.71 3.81
C PHE A 729 12.94 1.71 4.44
N ARG A 730 13.19 2.65 5.36
CA ARG A 730 14.43 2.75 6.12
C ARG A 730 14.49 1.64 7.19
N PRO A 731 15.44 0.69 7.12
CA PRO A 731 15.57 -0.34 8.14
C PRO A 731 16.12 0.26 9.43
N THR A 732 15.23 0.64 10.35
CA THR A 732 15.61 1.08 11.70
C THR A 732 15.24 -0.02 12.69
N ARG A 733 16.23 -0.52 13.43
CA ARG A 733 16.02 -1.55 14.43
C ARG A 733 15.20 -0.99 15.61
N TYR A 734 14.17 -1.74 16.01
CA TYR A 734 13.40 -1.53 17.23
C TYR A 734 13.22 -2.84 17.98
N TRP A 735 13.58 -2.89 19.26
CA TRP A 735 13.36 -4.06 20.10
C TRP A 735 12.92 -3.69 21.52
N ILE A 736 12.17 -4.60 22.12
CA ILE A 736 11.63 -4.48 23.48
C ILE A 736 12.75 -4.39 24.53
N ASP A 737 13.71 -5.31 24.46
CA ASP A 737 14.82 -5.45 25.43
C ASP A 737 15.93 -4.38 25.28
N GLU A 738 15.82 -3.45 24.32
CA GLU A 738 16.82 -2.39 24.16
C GLU A 738 16.83 -1.46 25.40
N PRO A 739 17.94 -0.76 25.72
CA PRO A 739 17.91 0.27 26.75
C PRO A 739 16.84 1.30 26.41
N ARG A 740 16.02 1.75 27.37
CA ARG A 740 15.25 2.99 27.18
C ARG A 740 16.27 4.09 26.85
N ASP A 741 16.00 4.89 25.82
CA ASP A 741 16.98 5.86 25.33
C ASP A 741 17.38 6.77 26.50
N THR A 742 18.67 6.79 26.86
CA THR A 742 19.10 7.31 28.16
C THR A 742 19.24 8.83 28.16
N ALA A 743 18.19 9.53 27.72
CA ALA A 743 17.86 10.87 28.17
C ALA A 743 17.43 10.82 29.65
N ARG A 744 18.39 10.46 30.52
CA ARG A 744 18.40 10.65 31.99
C ARG A 744 17.16 10.12 32.76
N THR A 745 17.00 8.79 32.78
CA THR A 745 16.06 8.13 33.70
C THR A 745 16.55 8.19 35.17
N GLY A 746 15.98 9.10 35.97
CA GLY A 746 15.94 8.96 37.43
C GLY A 746 14.88 7.92 37.87
N PRO A 747 14.94 7.40 39.11
CA PRO A 747 13.90 6.51 39.61
C PRO A 747 12.56 7.25 39.77
N ALA A 748 11.45 6.59 39.40
CA ALA A 748 10.12 7.15 39.53
C ALA A 748 9.66 7.24 41.00
N THR A 749 9.98 8.36 41.65
CA THR A 749 9.43 8.75 42.95
C THR A 749 8.84 10.16 42.86
N GLY A 750 7.60 10.27 42.38
CA GLY A 750 6.96 11.58 42.20
C GLY A 750 5.49 11.49 41.84
N THR A 751 4.61 11.59 42.83
CA THR A 751 3.33 12.28 42.64
C THR A 751 3.55 13.78 42.81
N ALA A 752 2.79 14.59 42.07
CA ALA A 752 2.55 16.04 42.25
C ALA A 752 3.50 17.05 41.55
N THR A 753 2.93 17.77 40.57
CA THR A 753 2.99 19.24 40.40
C THR A 753 4.35 19.93 40.65
N GLY A 754 5.37 19.60 39.86
CA GLY A 754 6.74 20.09 40.08
C GLY A 754 7.15 21.37 39.35
N VAL A 755 6.52 21.73 38.23
CA VAL A 755 6.93 22.89 37.42
C VAL A 755 6.20 24.16 37.91
N PRO A 756 6.90 25.17 38.46
CA PRO A 756 6.26 26.41 38.87
C PRO A 756 5.78 27.21 37.66
N LEU A 757 4.62 27.86 37.78
CA LEU A 757 4.06 28.73 36.75
C LEU A 757 5.05 29.84 36.34
N PRO A 758 5.06 30.27 35.06
CA PRO A 758 6.00 31.27 34.59
C PRO A 758 5.71 32.64 35.19
N ASP A 759 6.75 33.38 35.56
CA ASP A 759 6.66 34.77 36.08
C ASP A 759 6.01 35.77 35.09
N SER A 760 5.79 35.37 33.84
CA SER A 760 5.17 36.18 32.79
C SER A 760 4.50 35.29 31.74
N LEU A 761 3.31 35.70 31.28
CA LEU A 761 2.60 35.09 30.15
C LEU A 761 3.06 35.63 28.78
N ALA A 762 4.17 36.39 28.72
CA ALA A 762 4.76 36.78 27.45
C ALA A 762 5.21 35.54 26.64
N PRO A 763 5.14 35.54 25.29
CA PRO A 763 5.32 34.33 24.50
C PRO A 763 6.66 33.59 24.73
N GLU A 764 7.77 34.30 24.93
CA GLU A 764 9.09 33.67 25.12
C GLU A 764 9.24 32.97 26.50
N PRO A 765 8.97 33.62 27.66
CA PRO A 765 8.88 32.93 28.95
C PRO A 765 7.91 31.75 28.95
N LEU A 766 6.73 31.91 28.34
CA LEU A 766 5.69 30.89 28.28
C LEU A 766 6.12 29.70 27.40
N THR A 767 6.76 29.95 26.26
CA THR A 767 7.35 28.89 25.42
C THR A 767 8.37 28.07 26.22
N ARG A 768 9.22 28.73 27.02
CA ARG A 768 10.22 28.04 27.86
C ARG A 768 9.57 27.16 28.92
N HIS A 769 8.55 27.67 29.63
CA HIS A 769 7.81 26.86 30.60
C HIS A 769 7.08 25.68 29.93
N LEU A 770 6.54 25.84 28.71
CA LEU A 770 5.96 24.73 27.96
C LEU A 770 7.01 23.67 27.56
N PHE A 771 8.27 24.05 27.33
CA PHE A 771 9.38 23.09 27.18
C PHE A 771 9.63 22.33 28.49
N ASP A 772 9.59 23.00 29.65
CA ASP A 772 9.77 22.35 30.96
C ASP A 772 8.62 21.38 31.29
N VAL A 773 7.37 21.77 31.03
CA VAL A 773 6.18 20.91 31.17
C VAL A 773 6.23 19.73 30.20
N LEU A 774 6.71 19.94 28.97
CA LEU A 774 6.92 18.85 28.02
C LEU A 774 8.04 17.90 28.47
N GLY A 775 9.11 18.43 29.07
CA GLY A 775 10.19 17.66 29.68
C GLY A 775 9.69 16.76 30.82
N ASP A 776 8.82 17.25 31.71
CA ASP A 776 8.15 16.47 32.76
C ASP A 776 7.32 15.31 32.17
N VAL A 777 6.53 15.58 31.13
CA VAL A 777 5.66 14.59 30.48
C VAL A 777 6.46 13.53 29.70
N LEU A 778 7.52 13.93 29.00
CA LEU A 778 8.41 13.03 28.25
C LEU A 778 9.46 12.35 29.14
N GLN A 779 9.63 12.81 30.39
CA GLN A 779 10.71 12.43 31.30
C GLN A 779 12.11 12.69 30.70
N ALA A 780 12.30 13.87 30.12
CA ALA A 780 13.51 14.28 29.42
C ALA A 780 14.02 15.65 29.91
N ASP A 781 15.27 15.67 30.40
CA ASP A 781 15.92 16.86 30.99
C ASP A 781 16.44 17.90 29.95
N ASP A 782 16.52 17.54 28.66
CA ASP A 782 17.08 18.39 27.60
C ASP A 782 16.44 18.04 26.24
N LEU A 783 15.50 18.87 25.78
CA LEU A 783 14.74 18.66 24.54
C LEU A 783 15.32 19.54 23.43
N ASP A 784 15.83 18.93 22.35
CA ASP A 784 16.30 19.68 21.17
C ASP A 784 15.14 20.45 20.51
N PRO A 785 15.16 21.80 20.49
CA PRO A 785 14.07 22.60 19.93
C PRO A 785 13.86 22.44 18.42
N GLY A 786 14.84 21.85 17.71
CA GLY A 786 14.80 21.58 16.28
C GLY A 786 14.17 20.22 15.91
N LEU A 787 13.99 19.31 16.88
CA LEU A 787 13.29 18.05 16.68
C LEU A 787 11.78 18.23 16.75
N SER A 788 11.02 17.32 16.13
CA SER A 788 9.55 17.29 16.27
C SER A 788 9.11 16.61 17.58
N PHE A 789 7.82 16.73 17.91
CA PHE A 789 7.23 16.04 19.07
C PHE A 789 7.38 14.51 18.96
N LEU A 790 7.27 13.95 17.75
CA LEU A 790 7.45 12.51 17.51
C LEU A 790 8.91 12.07 17.62
N ASP A 791 9.86 12.92 17.21
CA ASP A 791 11.31 12.62 17.25
C ASP A 791 11.84 12.50 18.68
N VAL A 792 11.36 13.35 19.60
CA VAL A 792 11.67 13.27 21.04
C VAL A 792 10.91 12.16 21.78
N GLY A 793 10.20 11.29 21.05
CA GLY A 793 9.48 10.15 21.60
C GLY A 793 8.06 10.45 22.08
N GLY A 794 7.54 11.64 21.84
CA GLY A 794 6.13 11.98 22.03
C GLY A 794 5.21 11.21 21.08
N ASP A 795 3.95 11.05 21.48
CA ASP A 795 2.93 10.28 20.80
C ASP A 795 1.52 10.74 21.20
N SER A 796 0.45 10.08 20.76
CA SER A 796 -0.93 10.50 21.06
C SER A 796 -1.33 10.39 22.54
N PHE A 797 -0.70 9.49 23.32
CA PHE A 797 -0.96 9.40 24.76
C PHE A 797 -0.22 10.53 25.49
N LEU A 798 1.05 10.75 25.16
CA LEU A 798 1.87 11.84 25.69
C LEU A 798 1.34 13.21 25.25
N SER A 799 0.74 13.34 24.07
CA SER A 799 0.08 14.57 23.64
C SER A 799 -1.18 14.85 24.45
N THR A 800 -1.96 13.81 24.79
CA THR A 800 -3.13 13.95 25.67
C THR A 800 -2.70 14.31 27.09
N LEU A 801 -1.67 13.64 27.63
CA LEU A 801 -1.11 13.96 28.94
C LEU A 801 -0.51 15.38 28.98
N PHE A 802 0.19 15.80 27.94
CA PHE A 802 0.73 17.16 27.82
C PHE A 802 -0.39 18.21 27.74
N ILE A 803 -1.45 17.96 26.95
CA ILE A 803 -2.63 18.83 26.93
C ILE A 803 -3.24 18.93 28.32
N THR A 804 -3.62 17.81 28.95
CA THR A 804 -4.20 17.84 30.30
C THR A 804 -3.27 18.54 31.30
N ARG A 805 -1.95 18.40 31.18
CA ARG A 805 -0.98 19.12 32.02
C ARG A 805 -0.99 20.63 31.77
N VAL A 806 -1.14 21.07 30.52
CA VAL A 806 -1.24 22.49 30.15
C VAL A 806 -2.60 23.07 30.57
N GLU A 807 -3.70 22.33 30.40
CA GLU A 807 -5.03 22.68 30.90
C GLU A 807 -5.02 22.82 32.45
N GLU A 808 -4.35 21.90 33.16
CA GLU A 808 -4.15 21.96 34.62
C GLU A 808 -3.35 23.19 35.09
N HIS A 809 -2.37 23.66 34.31
CA HIS A 809 -1.53 24.81 34.70
C HIS A 809 -2.14 26.16 34.33
N PHE A 810 -2.89 26.24 33.22
CA PHE A 810 -3.35 27.52 32.65
C PHE A 810 -4.88 27.70 32.64
N GLU A 811 -5.65 26.72 33.11
CA GLU A 811 -7.13 26.71 33.12
C GLU A 811 -7.78 26.98 31.74
N VAL A 812 -7.02 26.76 30.67
CA VAL A 812 -7.48 26.85 29.28
C VAL A 812 -8.13 25.53 28.86
N GLY A 813 -9.18 25.59 28.04
CA GLY A 813 -9.71 24.40 27.36
C GLY A 813 -9.03 24.24 26.00
N MET A 814 -8.40 23.09 25.76
CA MET A 814 -7.65 22.78 24.55
C MET A 814 -8.21 21.55 23.83
N THR A 815 -7.85 21.40 22.55
CA THR A 815 -8.19 20.19 21.78
C THR A 815 -6.96 19.54 21.16
N ALA A 816 -6.94 18.21 21.10
CA ALA A 816 -5.83 17.45 20.53
C ALA A 816 -5.53 17.74 19.04
N GLY A 817 -6.44 18.45 18.35
CA GLY A 817 -6.21 18.94 16.98
C GLY A 817 -5.31 20.17 16.88
N GLU A 818 -5.00 20.83 18.00
CA GLU A 818 -4.14 22.03 18.04
C GLU A 818 -2.64 21.70 18.06
N LEU A 819 -2.26 20.48 18.46
CA LEU A 819 -0.87 20.02 18.46
C LEU A 819 -0.48 19.47 17.07
N SER A 820 0.24 20.29 16.30
CA SER A 820 0.87 19.84 15.04
C SER A 820 2.17 19.09 15.34
N LEU A 821 2.06 17.78 15.57
CA LEU A 821 3.16 16.92 16.06
C LEU A 821 4.39 16.83 15.13
N ASP A 822 4.22 17.19 13.85
CA ASP A 822 5.28 17.20 12.82
C ASP A 822 6.11 18.50 12.81
N LEU A 823 5.72 19.55 13.55
CA LEU A 823 6.50 20.78 13.66
C LEU A 823 7.70 20.61 14.60
N PRO A 824 8.80 21.36 14.39
CA PRO A 824 9.85 21.51 15.39
C PRO A 824 9.24 22.00 16.72
N LEU A 825 9.72 21.47 17.85
CA LEU A 825 9.20 21.80 19.17
C LEU A 825 9.19 23.31 19.44
N ARG A 826 10.19 24.05 18.95
CA ARG A 826 10.23 25.52 19.03
C ARG A 826 8.98 26.17 18.42
N ASP A 827 8.58 25.72 17.23
CA ASP A 827 7.48 26.32 16.47
C ASP A 827 6.12 25.85 16.99
N LEU A 828 6.05 24.59 17.45
CA LEU A 828 4.87 24.02 18.11
C LEU A 828 4.56 24.75 19.43
N LEU A 829 5.55 24.83 20.32
CA LEU A 829 5.37 25.42 21.65
C LEU A 829 5.31 26.95 21.59
N GLY A 830 5.94 27.59 20.60
CA GLY A 830 5.77 29.02 20.32
C GLY A 830 4.34 29.39 19.94
N LYS A 831 3.73 28.65 19.01
CA LYS A 831 2.31 28.84 18.63
C LYS A 831 1.36 28.56 19.80
N LEU A 832 1.67 27.56 20.62
CA LEU A 832 0.89 27.26 21.82
C LEU A 832 0.99 28.39 22.85
N ALA A 833 2.17 28.94 23.08
CA ALA A 833 2.37 30.11 23.93
C ALA A 833 1.60 31.34 23.43
N GLU A 834 1.63 31.62 22.12
CA GLU A 834 0.83 32.70 21.51
C GLU A 834 -0.67 32.49 21.74
N SER A 835 -1.17 31.26 21.59
CA SER A 835 -2.59 30.94 21.82
C SER A 835 -3.00 31.07 23.29
N ILE A 836 -2.19 30.57 24.24
CA ILE A 836 -2.46 30.68 25.67
C ILE A 836 -2.41 32.14 26.12
N ALA A 837 -1.43 32.93 25.65
CA ALA A 837 -1.34 34.35 25.94
C ALA A 837 -2.57 35.11 25.40
N ALA A 838 -3.01 34.83 24.17
CA ALA A 838 -4.22 35.44 23.61
C ALA A 838 -5.50 35.08 24.38
N THR A 839 -5.64 33.83 24.84
CA THR A 839 -6.78 33.41 25.68
C THR A 839 -6.75 34.08 27.06
N ALA A 840 -5.57 34.22 27.67
CA ALA A 840 -5.40 34.92 28.94
C ALA A 840 -5.69 36.43 28.83
N GLU A 841 -5.29 37.08 27.74
CA GLU A 841 -5.63 38.49 27.46
C GLU A 841 -7.13 38.70 27.14
N ALA A 842 -7.83 37.67 26.64
CA ALA A 842 -9.24 37.74 26.28
C ALA A 842 -10.22 37.62 27.47
N GLY A 843 -9.76 37.07 28.61
CA GLY A 843 -10.45 37.10 29.90
C GLY A 843 -11.62 36.12 30.07
N GLN A 844 -11.39 35.01 30.80
CA GLN A 844 -12.44 34.26 31.49
C GLN A 844 -12.40 34.52 33.01
N GLU A 845 -13.06 35.60 33.45
CA GLU A 845 -13.57 35.66 34.82
C GLU A 845 -14.92 34.90 34.92
N VAL A 846 -14.91 33.59 35.11
CA VAL A 846 -16.00 32.80 35.72
C VAL A 846 -15.40 31.50 36.27
N GLY A 847 -15.28 31.21 37.57
CA GLY A 847 -15.75 31.84 38.80
C GLY A 847 -15.33 30.93 39.98
N ALA A 848 -15.44 31.43 41.22
CA ALA A 848 -14.88 30.83 42.45
C ALA A 848 -15.47 29.48 42.90
#